data_AF-A0A1Y0FVN8-F1
#
_entry.id   AF-A0A1Y0FVN8-F1
#
_cell.length_a   1.000
_cell.length_b   1.000
_cell.length_c   1.000
_cell.angle_alpha   90.00
_cell.angle_beta   90.00
_cell.angle_gamma   90.00
#
_symmetry.space_group_name_H-M   'P 1'
#
loop_
_entity.id
_entity.type
_entity.pdbx_description
1 polymer ?
#
loop_
_entity_poly.entity_id
_entity_poly.type
_entity_poly.pdbx_seq_one_letter_code
_entity_poly.pdbx_strand_id
1 'polypeptide(L)'
;MSLDGTARKQGFTALKTPLTAHISCLLTITITRMVVPAMRTQLISMIKTQTSLSTKALGWVLLWLLSACSGSSSGPDLGGPILEGSSASSSSQTSSASSSMEASLVPFVLPFDDDSAGITNLAAMNHKPAGKFGSLGVSAAGHFVVNGERVRFIGVNITAGSAFPSHADAEKIARRLARFGVNLVRFHHMDNNFGAESLINYAAGTSRTFNTTNLDKLDYFIAQLKAQGIYTNLNLLNSREFKPADGLPAALGELTWKQSHVLGFVDDTFRQLEKEYAQLLLSHRNPYTELTYAEDPAIAFVEINNENGFFQQYFDGSVDTWPSVFRAALDARWNTWLQTKYATTAAAESAWGAIDEPLGEEALANPDFAGGITAWSLEEHSGAEAAIQSGTFDGRAGIAIQVTSAGAAAWNVQLNQGQLTLEAGQIYTLGFWARSPDVITLNIGVQQNYDPWGSVLSRSYALNESWQYFETTFVASADDTNARINFNGFGNQVAQVQLANVSFKPGGALGLLADDESIEEGTVKSNYRAQGYTAGRERDWAAFLRDLETSYWSDMNNYVKHTLNYQGLTAGTAIMNSPPSAQKQFDFADAHAYWQHPIFPGAEWDASHWTVINESMVNALNNTLSGLAKQRIHGIPFTISEYQHASPNTYSSEGPLLAAAYGALQDWDGIMFFAYDAGPGGNWDAGYFSDFFSMNAHPTKMANLLVAASIFRRGDVAAAHNALVMNFDPQTELDILATKGGAWNIASGAHLGVPNDVPLMHRFALDVSPTPAGTAVPPLATSGPVYVSDTEELRWDMSAANKGVVTIDTARTKAVVGFINGRDFTLGNVGIRVGHTLQDWATVSLALQDGSFDQPEVGAALLVVTTGLVENTNMQWTDDSRNSLATHWGTSPTLIEVIPAVIDLPFATTATRAWILDETGQRRSELPVEDNAGNARMVLQQSAASLWYEVAVDPLDE
;
A
#
# COMPACT_ATOMS: atom_id res chain seq x y z
N MET A 1 39.41 24.40 -4.50
CA MET A 1 40.24 24.98 -3.41
C MET A 1 40.36 23.93 -2.32
N SER A 2 41.56 23.39 -2.11
CA SER A 2 41.89 22.47 -1.01
C SER A 2 42.27 23.25 0.24
N LEU A 3 42.02 22.69 1.43
CA LEU A 3 42.90 22.81 2.61
C LEU A 3 42.54 21.75 3.67
N ASP A 4 43.59 21.04 4.10
CA ASP A 4 43.78 20.12 5.24
C ASP A 4 43.22 20.66 6.58
N GLY A 5 42.91 19.87 7.63
CA GLY A 5 43.57 18.66 8.15
C GLY A 5 44.56 19.02 9.28
N THR A 6 44.22 18.82 10.57
CA THR A 6 44.87 17.94 11.59
C THR A 6 44.82 18.64 12.98
N ALA A 7 44.99 18.06 14.17
CA ALA A 7 44.83 16.74 14.81
C ALA A 7 45.25 16.90 16.30
N ARG A 8 44.69 16.09 17.24
CA ARG A 8 45.35 15.40 18.40
C ARG A 8 44.30 14.87 19.41
N LYS A 9 44.14 13.54 19.56
CA LYS A 9 44.83 12.58 20.49
C LYS A 9 44.34 12.69 21.95
N GLN A 10 44.12 11.64 22.76
CA GLN A 10 44.01 10.17 22.69
C GLN A 10 43.69 9.70 24.13
N GLY A 11 42.97 8.59 24.33
CA GLY A 11 43.01 7.83 25.59
C GLY A 11 41.72 7.09 25.97
N PHE A 12 41.57 5.83 25.55
CA PHE A 12 40.57 4.90 26.09
C PHE A 12 41.24 3.57 26.47
N THR A 13 40.97 3.11 27.69
CA THR A 13 41.30 1.79 28.23
C THR A 13 40.01 1.14 28.73
N ALA A 14 39.85 -0.15 28.45
CA ALA A 14 38.64 -0.96 28.60
C ALA A 14 38.29 -1.36 30.06
N LEU A 15 37.00 -1.61 30.35
CA LEU A 15 36.40 -2.94 30.71
C LEU A 15 35.12 -2.87 31.59
N LYS A 16 34.14 -3.70 31.19
CA LYS A 16 33.07 -4.43 31.95
C LYS A 16 31.68 -3.78 32.19
N THR A 17 30.70 -4.29 31.43
CA THR A 17 29.24 -4.32 31.67
C THR A 17 28.82 -5.42 32.69
N PRO A 18 27.61 -5.38 33.27
CA PRO A 18 26.93 -6.56 33.78
C PRO A 18 25.66 -6.95 33.00
N LEU A 19 25.61 -8.23 32.64
CA LEU A 19 24.64 -8.95 31.80
C LEU A 19 23.36 -9.39 32.54
N THR A 20 23.00 -8.75 33.66
CA THR A 20 21.97 -9.29 34.59
C THR A 20 20.56 -8.73 34.34
N ALA A 21 20.42 -7.59 33.66
CA ALA A 21 19.11 -6.96 33.42
C ALA A 21 18.35 -7.53 32.20
N HIS A 22 19.05 -8.12 31.22
CA HIS A 22 18.42 -8.62 30.00
C HIS A 22 17.70 -9.97 30.17
N ILE A 23 18.05 -10.77 31.19
CA ILE A 23 17.52 -12.13 31.35
C ILE A 23 16.15 -12.15 32.06
N SER A 24 15.86 -11.21 32.97
CA SER A 24 14.53 -11.09 33.59
C SER A 24 13.45 -10.60 32.62
N CYS A 25 13.83 -9.84 31.59
CA CYS A 25 12.90 -9.31 30.60
C CYS A 25 12.42 -10.40 29.62
N LEU A 26 13.33 -11.29 29.19
CA LEU A 26 13.02 -12.41 28.28
C LEU A 26 12.15 -13.50 28.93
N LEU A 27 12.28 -13.76 30.24
CA LEU A 27 11.46 -14.77 30.93
C LEU A 27 9.99 -14.33 31.08
N THR A 28 9.74 -13.04 31.30
CA THR A 28 8.39 -12.49 31.51
C THR A 28 7.58 -12.46 30.21
N ILE A 29 8.26 -12.19 29.09
CA ILE A 29 7.65 -12.16 27.75
C ILE A 29 7.21 -13.57 27.31
N THR A 30 7.96 -14.62 27.68
CA THR A 30 7.66 -16.00 27.29
C THR A 30 6.48 -16.60 28.07
N ILE A 31 6.30 -16.23 29.35
CA ILE A 31 5.22 -16.76 30.22
C ILE A 31 3.83 -16.21 29.84
N THR A 32 3.78 -15.05 29.18
CA THR A 32 2.51 -14.39 28.80
C THR A 32 1.85 -15.05 27.57
N ARG A 33 2.57 -15.91 26.83
CA ARG A 33 2.10 -16.57 25.61
C ARG A 33 1.70 -18.05 25.76
N MET A 34 1.63 -18.59 26.98
CA MET A 34 1.20 -19.99 27.20
C MET A 34 -0.32 -20.17 27.14
N VAL A 35 -0.79 -21.14 26.35
CA VAL A 35 -2.22 -21.38 26.00
C VAL A 35 -3.01 -22.18 27.05
N VAL A 36 -2.37 -22.69 28.11
CA VAL A 36 -3.04 -23.52 29.15
C VAL A 36 -3.00 -22.84 30.53
N PRO A 37 -4.15 -22.40 31.10
CA PRO A 37 -4.21 -21.60 32.33
C PRO A 37 -3.65 -22.29 33.59
N ALA A 38 -3.77 -23.63 33.69
CA ALA A 38 -3.40 -24.37 34.90
C ALA A 38 -1.88 -24.45 35.16
N MET A 39 -1.06 -24.45 34.11
CA MET A 39 0.42 -24.45 34.22
C MET A 39 0.96 -23.07 34.61
N ARG A 40 0.28 -21.99 34.20
CA ARG A 40 0.64 -20.61 34.51
C ARG A 40 0.60 -20.33 36.01
N THR A 41 -0.40 -20.88 36.72
CA THR A 41 -0.59 -20.67 38.16
C THR A 41 0.41 -21.46 39.02
N GLN A 42 0.81 -22.67 38.62
CA GLN A 42 1.81 -23.47 39.35
C GLN A 42 3.23 -22.89 39.24
N LEU A 43 3.61 -22.33 38.09
CA LEU A 43 4.95 -21.76 37.88
C LEU A 43 5.13 -20.43 38.64
N ILE A 44 4.08 -19.59 38.68
CA ILE A 44 4.06 -18.34 39.45
C ILE A 44 4.15 -18.62 40.96
N SER A 45 3.58 -19.75 41.42
CA SER A 45 3.69 -20.18 42.82
C SER A 45 5.10 -20.64 43.21
N MET A 46 5.86 -21.27 42.31
CA MET A 46 7.24 -21.73 42.59
C MET A 46 8.24 -20.58 42.64
N ILE A 47 8.05 -19.54 41.81
CA ILE A 47 8.96 -18.39 41.72
C ILE A 47 8.85 -17.48 42.96
N LYS A 48 7.68 -17.46 43.63
CA LYS A 48 7.45 -16.60 44.81
C LYS A 48 8.09 -17.11 46.11
N THR A 49 8.62 -18.32 46.17
CA THR A 49 8.98 -18.96 47.46
C THR A 49 10.45 -19.33 47.71
N GLN A 50 11.42 -18.99 46.85
CA GLN A 50 12.84 -19.22 47.19
C GLN A 50 13.78 -18.07 46.84
N THR A 51 14.31 -17.43 47.89
CA THR A 51 15.46 -16.54 47.84
C THR A 51 16.76 -17.35 47.82
N SER A 52 17.56 -17.12 46.77
CA SER A 52 18.90 -17.64 46.48
C SER A 52 18.99 -19.03 45.83
N LEU A 53 19.25 -19.04 44.53
CA LEU A 53 19.78 -20.17 43.78
C LEU A 53 20.96 -19.69 42.93
N SER A 54 22.09 -20.40 43.03
CA SER A 54 23.32 -20.07 42.31
C SER A 54 23.22 -20.45 40.82
N THR A 55 24.06 -19.82 40.00
CA THR A 55 24.15 -19.96 38.53
C THR A 55 24.30 -21.40 38.00
N LYS A 56 24.62 -22.38 38.86
CA LYS A 56 24.66 -23.81 38.49
C LYS A 56 23.30 -24.51 38.53
N ALA A 57 22.31 -23.98 39.25
CA ALA A 57 20.96 -24.56 39.30
C ALA A 57 20.08 -24.14 38.11
N LEU A 58 20.33 -22.96 37.52
CA LEU A 58 19.62 -22.48 36.33
C LEU A 58 19.91 -23.32 35.08
N GLY A 59 21.14 -23.86 34.97
CA GLY A 59 21.53 -24.73 33.86
C GLY A 59 20.80 -26.09 33.85
N TRP A 60 20.41 -26.59 35.03
CA TRP A 60 19.65 -27.83 35.14
C TRP A 60 18.15 -27.64 34.87
N VAL A 61 17.58 -26.49 35.21
CA VAL A 61 16.17 -26.16 34.91
C VAL A 61 15.96 -25.93 33.41
N LEU A 62 16.94 -25.33 32.72
CA LEU A 62 16.88 -25.17 31.25
C LEU A 62 17.00 -26.52 30.51
N LEU A 63 17.81 -27.46 31.00
CA LEU A 63 17.90 -28.81 30.44
C LEU A 63 16.64 -29.67 30.70
N TRP A 64 15.95 -29.42 31.82
CA TRP A 64 14.71 -30.12 32.17
C TRP A 64 13.51 -29.64 31.33
N LEU A 65 13.46 -28.35 30.98
CA LEU A 65 12.42 -27.77 30.12
C LEU A 65 12.54 -28.19 28.65
N LEU A 66 13.76 -28.43 28.16
CA LEU A 66 14.01 -28.89 26.78
C LEU A 66 13.74 -30.39 26.56
N SER A 67 13.58 -31.18 27.64
CA SER A 67 13.34 -32.63 27.54
C SER A 67 11.87 -33.05 27.75
N ALA A 68 10.94 -32.08 27.91
CA ALA A 68 9.52 -32.36 28.16
C ALA A 68 8.61 -32.32 26.91
N CYS A 69 9.20 -32.31 25.70
CA CYS A 69 8.50 -32.61 24.45
C CYS A 69 9.10 -33.86 23.78
N SER A 70 9.28 -34.93 24.53
CA SER A 70 9.33 -36.29 23.97
C SER A 70 8.89 -37.27 25.05
N GLY A 71 7.78 -37.96 24.79
CA GLY A 71 7.20 -38.91 25.73
C GLY A 71 7.64 -40.34 25.45
N SER A 72 7.96 -41.04 26.55
CA SER A 72 8.01 -42.50 26.76
C SER A 72 9.17 -43.26 26.11
N SER A 73 9.89 -44.18 26.75
CA SER A 73 9.54 -45.09 27.86
C SER A 73 10.78 -45.66 28.59
N SER A 74 10.61 -46.02 29.89
CA SER A 74 11.33 -47.07 30.68
C SER A 74 12.87 -47.05 30.68
N GLY A 75 13.56 -46.72 31.78
CA GLY A 75 13.71 -47.55 32.99
C GLY A 75 15.22 -47.82 33.21
N PRO A 76 15.77 -47.76 34.44
CA PRO A 76 17.20 -47.59 34.65
C PRO A 76 17.93 -48.92 34.89
N ASP A 77 19.22 -49.00 34.53
CA ASP A 77 20.16 -49.62 35.46
C ASP A 77 21.64 -49.24 35.25
N LEU A 78 22.35 -49.44 36.35
CA LEU A 78 23.67 -48.98 36.77
C LEU A 78 24.87 -49.55 35.99
N GLY A 79 25.96 -48.78 35.98
CA GLY A 79 27.27 -49.33 36.35
C GLY A 79 28.40 -49.29 35.31
N GLY A 80 29.33 -48.35 35.50
CA GLY A 80 30.78 -48.61 35.54
C GLY A 80 31.54 -48.99 34.26
N PRO A 81 32.87 -48.81 34.23
CA PRO A 81 33.62 -48.46 33.02
C PRO A 81 34.51 -49.60 32.50
N ILE A 82 35.26 -49.31 31.41
CA ILE A 82 36.66 -49.73 31.11
C ILE A 82 36.90 -50.41 29.72
N LEU A 83 37.71 -49.69 28.92
CA LEU A 83 38.80 -50.05 27.98
C LEU A 83 38.61 -50.90 26.69
N GLU A 84 39.20 -50.32 25.64
CA GLU A 84 40.08 -50.87 24.58
C GLU A 84 39.63 -52.03 23.67
N GLY A 85 39.68 -51.75 22.36
CA GLY A 85 40.54 -52.53 21.47
C GLY A 85 39.91 -53.39 20.36
N SER A 86 40.27 -53.02 19.13
CA SER A 86 40.55 -53.89 17.97
C SER A 86 39.51 -54.12 16.85
N SER A 87 39.99 -53.75 15.64
CA SER A 87 39.91 -54.42 14.34
C SER A 87 38.56 -54.73 13.67
N ALA A 88 38.28 -53.91 12.65
CA ALA A 88 38.05 -54.24 11.24
C ALA A 88 37.42 -55.61 10.87
N SER A 89 36.27 -55.54 10.20
CA SER A 89 36.09 -56.23 8.91
C SER A 89 35.00 -55.54 8.07
N SER A 90 35.27 -55.50 6.78
CA SER A 90 34.61 -54.78 5.70
C SER A 90 33.25 -55.36 5.28
N SER A 91 32.28 -54.50 5.00
CA SER A 91 31.38 -54.71 3.86
C SER A 91 31.10 -53.37 3.17
N SER A 92 31.52 -53.30 1.91
CA SER A 92 31.43 -52.14 1.03
C SER A 92 30.01 -51.98 0.51
N GLN A 93 29.31 -50.93 0.92
CA GLN A 93 28.24 -50.33 0.13
C GLN A 93 28.79 -49.05 -0.49
N THR A 94 28.86 -49.04 -1.82
CA THR A 94 29.11 -47.87 -2.65
C THR A 94 27.95 -46.91 -2.50
N SER A 95 28.10 -45.88 -1.65
CA SER A 95 27.29 -44.67 -1.74
C SER A 95 27.88 -43.79 -2.84
N SER A 96 27.17 -43.65 -3.95
CA SER A 96 27.35 -42.52 -4.85
C SER A 96 26.91 -41.27 -4.11
N ALA A 97 27.86 -40.57 -3.50
CA ALA A 97 27.64 -39.23 -2.99
C ALA A 97 27.33 -38.32 -4.17
N SER A 98 26.05 -38.06 -4.43
CA SER A 98 25.65 -36.86 -5.15
C SER A 98 26.01 -35.69 -4.25
N SER A 99 27.10 -35.00 -4.57
CA SER A 99 27.39 -33.69 -3.98
C SER A 99 26.20 -32.78 -4.29
N SER A 100 25.36 -32.52 -3.30
CA SER A 100 24.39 -31.43 -3.36
C SER A 100 25.19 -30.14 -3.55
N MET A 101 25.20 -29.58 -4.77
CA MET A 101 25.58 -28.19 -4.91
C MET A 101 24.62 -27.39 -4.01
N GLU A 102 25.16 -26.57 -3.11
CA GLU A 102 24.36 -25.55 -2.45
C GLU A 102 23.69 -24.71 -3.54
N ALA A 103 22.39 -24.43 -3.37
CA ALA A 103 21.67 -23.53 -4.26
C ALA A 103 22.46 -22.22 -4.36
N SER A 104 22.87 -21.84 -5.56
CA SER A 104 23.64 -20.62 -5.82
C SER A 104 22.95 -19.82 -6.91
N LEU A 105 23.02 -18.50 -6.82
CA LEU A 105 22.47 -17.61 -7.83
C LEU A 105 23.39 -17.58 -9.06
N VAL A 106 22.81 -17.57 -10.26
CA VAL A 106 23.54 -17.55 -11.53
C VAL A 106 23.24 -16.28 -12.33
N PRO A 107 24.21 -15.74 -13.10
CA PRO A 107 23.96 -14.60 -13.99
C PRO A 107 22.86 -14.89 -15.00
N PHE A 108 21.90 -13.97 -15.13
CA PHE A 108 20.86 -14.04 -16.16
C PHE A 108 20.30 -12.64 -16.42
N VAL A 109 20.63 -12.05 -17.57
CA VAL A 109 20.24 -10.67 -17.94
C VAL A 109 19.38 -10.73 -19.18
N LEU A 110 18.15 -10.20 -19.10
CA LEU A 110 17.26 -10.07 -20.24
C LEU A 110 17.67 -8.87 -21.11
N PRO A 111 18.17 -9.03 -22.35
CA PRO A 111 18.68 -7.91 -23.14
C PRO A 111 17.59 -6.89 -23.46
N PHE A 112 17.76 -5.61 -23.15
CA PHE A 112 16.68 -4.60 -23.21
C PHE A 112 16.12 -4.34 -24.62
N ASP A 113 16.79 -4.80 -25.67
CA ASP A 113 16.40 -4.61 -27.06
C ASP A 113 16.00 -5.90 -27.77
N ASP A 114 15.82 -7.00 -27.02
CA ASP A 114 15.39 -8.28 -27.57
C ASP A 114 13.92 -8.27 -28.02
N ASP A 115 13.70 -8.62 -29.28
CA ASP A 115 12.42 -8.88 -29.93
C ASP A 115 12.39 -10.22 -30.69
N SER A 116 13.31 -11.14 -30.36
CA SER A 116 13.45 -12.44 -31.02
C SER A 116 12.14 -13.23 -31.03
N ALA A 117 11.87 -13.93 -32.13
CA ALA A 117 10.69 -14.79 -32.27
C ALA A 117 10.84 -16.07 -31.41
N GLY A 118 9.74 -16.61 -30.90
CA GLY A 118 9.76 -17.85 -30.11
C GLY A 118 8.65 -17.87 -29.07
N ILE A 119 8.70 -18.86 -28.17
CA ILE A 119 7.66 -19.09 -27.16
C ILE A 119 7.53 -17.95 -26.13
N THR A 120 8.56 -17.13 -25.98
CA THR A 120 8.60 -15.95 -25.10
C THR A 120 8.18 -14.65 -25.79
N ASN A 121 7.69 -14.71 -27.03
CA ASN A 121 7.28 -13.53 -27.80
C ASN A 121 5.77 -13.51 -28.05
N LEU A 122 5.08 -12.66 -27.30
CA LEU A 122 3.63 -12.47 -27.34
C LEU A 122 3.20 -11.28 -28.21
N ALA A 123 4.10 -10.70 -29.03
CA ALA A 123 3.78 -9.50 -29.81
C ALA A 123 2.63 -9.70 -30.82
N ALA A 124 2.36 -10.96 -31.20
CA ALA A 124 1.23 -11.31 -32.06
C ALA A 124 -0.15 -11.12 -31.39
N MET A 125 -0.20 -11.03 -30.05
CA MET A 125 -1.44 -10.72 -29.32
C MET A 125 -1.92 -9.28 -29.56
N ASN A 126 -1.05 -8.39 -30.07
CA ASN A 126 -1.40 -7.00 -30.31
C ASN A 126 -1.88 -6.81 -31.75
N HIS A 127 -3.01 -6.12 -31.90
CA HIS A 127 -3.43 -5.62 -33.20
C HIS A 127 -2.57 -4.42 -33.58
N LYS A 128 -1.89 -4.50 -34.73
CA LYS A 128 -0.98 -3.45 -35.21
C LYS A 128 -1.61 -2.69 -36.39
N PRO A 129 -1.60 -1.35 -36.39
CA PRO A 129 -1.23 -0.47 -35.28
C PRO A 129 -2.31 -0.43 -34.16
N ALA A 130 -1.99 0.16 -33.01
CA ALA A 130 -2.97 0.46 -31.97
C ALA A 130 -4.03 1.41 -32.54
N GLY A 131 -5.29 1.23 -32.14
CA GLY A 131 -6.42 1.97 -32.71
C GLY A 131 -6.81 1.56 -34.14
N LYS A 132 -6.25 0.47 -34.69
CA LYS A 132 -6.60 -0.07 -36.02
C LYS A 132 -8.12 -0.22 -36.26
N PHE A 133 -8.86 -0.54 -35.20
CA PHE A 133 -10.30 -0.79 -35.25
C PHE A 133 -11.13 0.39 -34.70
N GLY A 134 -10.53 1.58 -34.59
CA GLY A 134 -11.14 2.78 -34.02
C GLY A 134 -10.78 3.00 -32.55
N SER A 135 -11.35 4.06 -31.97
CA SER A 135 -11.14 4.43 -30.57
C SER A 135 -11.77 3.44 -29.60
N LEU A 136 -11.21 3.35 -28.40
CA LEU A 136 -11.73 2.56 -27.30
C LEU A 136 -13.10 3.09 -26.85
N GLY A 137 -14.04 2.19 -26.59
CA GLY A 137 -15.36 2.50 -26.05
C GLY A 137 -15.68 1.67 -24.80
N VAL A 138 -16.85 1.91 -24.23
CA VAL A 138 -17.37 1.17 -23.07
C VAL A 138 -18.65 0.45 -23.47
N SER A 139 -18.72 -0.85 -23.21
CA SER A 139 -19.91 -1.67 -23.46
C SER A 139 -20.99 -1.44 -22.40
N ALA A 140 -22.22 -1.85 -22.69
CA ALA A 140 -23.32 -1.81 -21.72
C ALA A 140 -23.07 -2.65 -20.45
N ALA A 141 -22.18 -3.64 -20.53
CA ALA A 141 -21.75 -4.44 -19.38
C ALA A 141 -20.67 -3.75 -18.52
N GLY A 142 -20.18 -2.57 -18.92
CA GLY A 142 -19.13 -1.85 -18.21
C GLY A 142 -17.73 -2.41 -18.46
N HIS A 143 -17.43 -2.80 -19.70
CA HIS A 143 -16.10 -3.25 -20.11
C HIS A 143 -15.57 -2.46 -21.30
N PHE A 144 -14.25 -2.33 -21.39
CA PHE A 144 -13.60 -1.75 -22.56
C PHE A 144 -13.84 -2.60 -23.80
N VAL A 145 -14.20 -1.94 -24.91
CA VAL A 145 -14.44 -2.58 -26.20
C VAL A 145 -13.87 -1.77 -27.35
N VAL A 146 -13.45 -2.46 -28.41
CA VAL A 146 -13.17 -1.86 -29.72
C VAL A 146 -13.96 -2.64 -30.76
N ASN A 147 -14.74 -1.96 -31.59
CA ASN A 147 -15.64 -2.58 -32.57
C ASN A 147 -16.55 -3.67 -31.97
N GLY A 148 -16.98 -3.48 -30.71
CA GLY A 148 -17.84 -4.43 -29.98
C GLY A 148 -17.11 -5.62 -29.33
N GLU A 149 -15.81 -5.79 -29.57
CA GLU A 149 -15.01 -6.84 -28.95
C GLU A 149 -14.31 -6.35 -27.69
N ARG A 150 -14.31 -7.17 -26.63
CA ARG A 150 -13.71 -6.82 -25.34
C ARG A 150 -12.19 -6.68 -25.46
N VAL A 151 -11.64 -5.65 -24.81
CA VAL A 151 -10.20 -5.45 -24.67
C VAL A 151 -9.82 -5.46 -23.20
N ARG A 152 -8.75 -6.18 -22.86
CA ARG A 152 -8.10 -6.14 -21.54
C ARG A 152 -6.67 -5.65 -21.68
N PHE A 153 -6.23 -4.84 -20.73
CA PHE A 153 -4.90 -4.24 -20.76
C PHE A 153 -3.95 -4.84 -19.73
N ILE A 154 -2.81 -5.34 -20.20
CA ILE A 154 -1.61 -5.49 -19.38
C ILE A 154 -0.64 -4.41 -19.84
N GLY A 155 -0.37 -3.48 -18.95
CA GLY A 155 0.42 -2.30 -19.23
C GLY A 155 1.60 -2.11 -18.29
N VAL A 156 2.36 -1.06 -18.57
CA VAL A 156 3.43 -0.57 -17.70
C VAL A 156 3.36 0.94 -17.60
N ASN A 157 3.88 1.49 -16.49
CA ASN A 157 4.18 2.90 -16.38
C ASN A 157 5.58 3.18 -16.90
N ILE A 158 5.76 4.25 -17.67
CA ILE A 158 7.08 4.79 -18.04
C ILE A 158 7.14 6.22 -17.49
N THR A 159 8.12 6.48 -16.63
CA THR A 159 8.10 7.63 -15.73
C THR A 159 9.18 8.67 -16.07
N ALA A 160 8.86 9.94 -15.82
CA ALA A 160 9.80 11.07 -15.87
C ALA A 160 10.70 11.06 -17.12
N GLY A 161 12.03 11.03 -16.95
CA GLY A 161 12.99 11.04 -18.05
C GLY A 161 12.86 9.85 -19.02
N SER A 162 12.44 8.68 -18.51
CA SER A 162 12.20 7.49 -19.33
C SER A 162 11.07 7.68 -20.36
N ALA A 163 10.17 8.66 -20.15
CA ALA A 163 9.14 9.02 -21.12
C ALA A 163 9.70 9.70 -22.38
N PHE A 164 10.96 10.13 -22.35
CA PHE A 164 11.63 10.85 -23.43
C PHE A 164 12.91 10.11 -23.91
N PRO A 165 12.80 8.83 -24.34
CA PRO A 165 13.95 8.07 -24.81
C PRO A 165 14.51 8.66 -26.11
N SER A 166 15.72 8.25 -26.48
CA SER A 166 16.20 8.50 -27.85
C SER A 166 15.28 7.80 -28.86
N HIS A 167 15.24 8.28 -30.11
CA HIS A 167 14.46 7.59 -31.15
C HIS A 167 14.88 6.12 -31.34
N ALA A 168 16.19 5.85 -31.28
CA ALA A 168 16.72 4.49 -31.40
C ALA A 168 16.26 3.59 -30.24
N ASP A 169 16.20 4.11 -29.02
CA ASP A 169 15.71 3.36 -27.87
C ASP A 169 14.18 3.20 -27.91
N ALA A 170 13.44 4.22 -28.33
CA ALA A 170 11.98 4.18 -28.48
C ALA A 170 11.52 2.99 -29.34
N GLU A 171 12.21 2.76 -30.46
CA GLU A 171 11.99 1.62 -31.35
C GLU A 171 12.20 0.28 -30.65
N LYS A 172 13.31 0.14 -29.91
CA LYS A 172 13.68 -1.09 -29.19
C LYS A 172 12.73 -1.39 -28.05
N ILE A 173 12.43 -0.36 -27.24
CA ILE A 173 11.52 -0.44 -26.10
C ILE A 173 10.13 -0.88 -26.57
N ALA A 174 9.59 -0.26 -27.62
CA ALA A 174 8.26 -0.61 -28.12
C ALA A 174 8.16 -2.07 -28.58
N ARG A 175 9.18 -2.59 -29.28
CA ARG A 175 9.22 -3.99 -29.73
C ARG A 175 9.37 -4.97 -28.56
N ARG A 176 10.22 -4.66 -27.59
CA ARG A 176 10.37 -5.47 -26.37
C ARG A 176 9.10 -5.51 -25.54
N LEU A 177 8.44 -4.38 -25.31
CA LEU A 177 7.17 -4.36 -24.57
C LEU A 177 6.11 -5.25 -25.25
N ALA A 178 6.00 -5.16 -26.58
CA ALA A 178 5.10 -6.03 -27.33
C ALA A 178 5.47 -7.52 -27.18
N ARG A 179 6.76 -7.87 -27.23
CA ARG A 179 7.25 -9.23 -26.96
C ARG A 179 6.77 -9.75 -25.61
N PHE A 180 6.74 -8.92 -24.57
CA PHE A 180 6.26 -9.30 -23.24
C PHE A 180 4.73 -9.25 -23.07
N GLY A 181 3.98 -9.07 -24.15
CA GLY A 181 2.51 -9.07 -24.11
C GLY A 181 1.92 -7.77 -23.56
N VAL A 182 2.71 -6.70 -23.46
CA VAL A 182 2.22 -5.37 -23.08
C VAL A 182 1.42 -4.77 -24.23
N ASN A 183 0.26 -4.18 -23.90
CA ASN A 183 -0.62 -3.49 -24.86
C ASN A 183 -1.08 -2.10 -24.39
N LEU A 184 -0.57 -1.60 -23.26
CA LEU A 184 -0.74 -0.21 -22.83
C LEU A 184 0.55 0.33 -22.21
N VAL A 185 0.90 1.58 -22.52
CA VAL A 185 1.89 2.36 -21.76
C VAL A 185 1.20 3.57 -21.16
N ARG A 186 1.37 3.75 -19.85
CA ARG A 186 0.98 4.96 -19.12
C ARG A 186 2.20 5.86 -18.95
N PHE A 187 2.15 7.05 -19.55
CA PHE A 187 3.19 8.05 -19.37
C PHE A 187 2.94 8.83 -18.10
N HIS A 188 3.93 8.79 -17.21
CA HIS A 188 3.80 9.27 -15.85
C HIS A 188 4.91 10.27 -15.50
N HIS A 189 4.63 11.24 -14.65
CA HIS A 189 5.53 12.35 -14.28
C HIS A 189 6.13 13.11 -15.48
N MET A 190 5.48 13.11 -16.65
CA MET A 190 6.03 13.81 -17.84
C MET A 190 6.09 15.34 -17.65
N ASP A 191 5.30 15.88 -16.72
CA ASP A 191 5.19 17.30 -16.35
C ASP A 191 6.11 17.72 -15.18
N ASN A 192 6.99 16.82 -14.71
CA ASN A 192 7.84 17.01 -13.53
C ASN A 192 8.85 18.17 -13.63
N ASN A 193 9.30 18.69 -12.48
CA ASN A 193 10.46 19.59 -12.39
C ASN A 193 11.66 18.96 -11.64
N PHE A 194 11.99 17.71 -11.93
CA PHE A 194 13.06 16.95 -11.27
C PHE A 194 14.43 17.12 -11.96
N GLY A 195 14.50 17.81 -13.09
CA GLY A 195 15.73 17.99 -13.86
C GLY A 195 15.52 18.39 -15.32
N ALA A 196 16.48 18.07 -16.20
CA ALA A 196 16.48 18.48 -17.61
C ALA A 196 15.50 17.69 -18.51
N GLU A 197 14.94 16.58 -18.03
CA GLU A 197 14.05 15.69 -18.81
C GLU A 197 12.60 15.82 -18.34
N SER A 198 11.91 16.81 -18.90
CA SER A 198 10.50 17.10 -18.67
C SER A 198 9.83 17.61 -19.95
N LEU A 199 8.54 17.36 -20.10
CA LEU A 199 7.72 17.92 -21.16
C LEU A 199 7.57 19.44 -20.99
N ILE A 200 7.56 19.95 -19.75
CA ILE A 200 7.46 21.38 -19.46
C ILE A 200 8.86 22.01 -19.43
N ASN A 201 9.01 23.17 -20.05
CA ASN A 201 10.23 23.97 -20.03
C ASN A 201 10.30 24.90 -18.81
N TYR A 202 10.61 24.35 -17.64
CA TYR A 202 10.74 25.14 -16.40
C TYR A 202 11.88 26.17 -16.43
N ALA A 203 12.87 26.02 -17.32
CA ALA A 203 13.94 27.01 -17.49
C ALA A 203 13.42 28.36 -18.03
N ALA A 204 12.21 28.40 -18.60
CA ALA A 204 11.53 29.64 -18.96
C ALA A 204 10.94 30.39 -17.75
N GLY A 205 11.01 29.81 -16.53
CA GLY A 205 10.48 30.39 -15.30
C GLY A 205 8.96 30.23 -15.13
N THR A 206 8.30 29.47 -16.00
CA THR A 206 6.85 29.23 -16.05
C THR A 206 6.58 27.74 -16.25
N SER A 207 5.38 27.28 -15.89
CA SER A 207 4.89 25.92 -16.17
C SER A 207 4.03 25.83 -17.45
N ARG A 208 3.97 26.87 -18.28
CA ARG A 208 3.00 27.02 -19.38
C ARG A 208 3.55 26.74 -20.79
N THR A 209 4.82 26.37 -20.91
CA THR A 209 5.48 26.15 -22.21
C THR A 209 6.13 24.78 -22.27
N PHE A 210 6.00 24.07 -23.40
CA PHE A 210 6.66 22.78 -23.60
C PHE A 210 8.12 22.91 -24.02
N ASN A 211 8.92 21.93 -23.63
CA ASN A 211 10.22 21.66 -24.19
C ASN A 211 10.04 20.93 -25.53
N THR A 212 10.35 21.59 -26.64
CA THR A 212 10.12 21.05 -27.99
C THR A 212 10.94 19.80 -28.29
N THR A 213 12.13 19.66 -27.70
CA THR A 213 12.98 18.46 -27.89
C THR A 213 12.37 17.24 -27.20
N ASN A 214 11.88 17.41 -25.97
CA ASN A 214 11.25 16.31 -25.24
C ASN A 214 9.86 15.98 -25.82
N LEU A 215 9.14 16.98 -26.33
CA LEU A 215 7.89 16.77 -27.08
C LEU A 215 8.12 15.90 -28.33
N ASP A 216 9.16 16.18 -29.14
CA ASP A 216 9.50 15.35 -30.30
C ASP A 216 9.84 13.89 -29.93
N LYS A 217 10.57 13.68 -28.83
CA LYS A 217 10.87 12.34 -28.32
C LYS A 217 9.61 11.60 -27.87
N LEU A 218 8.71 12.28 -27.16
CA LEU A 218 7.42 11.72 -26.76
C LEU A 218 6.56 11.38 -27.98
N ASP A 219 6.49 12.29 -28.95
CA ASP A 219 5.77 12.09 -30.22
C ASP A 219 6.28 10.84 -30.95
N TYR A 220 7.60 10.71 -31.09
CA TYR A 220 8.20 9.56 -31.75
C TYR A 220 7.93 8.27 -30.98
N PHE A 221 8.06 8.30 -29.65
CA PHE A 221 7.85 7.11 -28.84
C PHE A 221 6.40 6.62 -28.90
N ILE A 222 5.42 7.53 -28.82
CA ILE A 222 4.00 7.21 -29.03
C ILE A 222 3.77 6.59 -30.42
N ALA A 223 4.41 7.11 -31.47
CA ALA A 223 4.31 6.54 -32.80
C ALA A 223 4.87 5.11 -32.88
N GLN A 224 5.99 4.82 -32.20
CA GLN A 224 6.56 3.47 -32.13
C GLN A 224 5.69 2.50 -31.33
N LEU A 225 5.13 2.94 -30.19
CA LEU A 225 4.16 2.16 -29.41
C LEU A 225 2.92 1.82 -30.24
N LYS A 226 2.36 2.83 -30.94
CA LYS A 226 1.25 2.66 -31.87
C LYS A 226 1.58 1.64 -32.96
N ALA A 227 2.75 1.72 -33.58
CA ALA A 227 3.18 0.77 -34.61
C ALA A 227 3.25 -0.68 -34.08
N GLN A 228 3.55 -0.88 -32.80
CA GLN A 228 3.59 -2.19 -32.14
C GLN A 228 2.24 -2.62 -31.53
N GLY A 229 1.17 -1.86 -31.75
CA GLY A 229 -0.16 -2.22 -31.23
C GLY A 229 -0.33 -1.95 -29.74
N ILE A 230 0.49 -1.07 -29.18
CA ILE A 230 0.46 -0.66 -27.78
C ILE A 230 -0.26 0.68 -27.70
N TYR A 231 -1.31 0.76 -26.89
CA TYR A 231 -2.07 1.98 -26.63
C TYR A 231 -1.33 2.89 -25.65
N THR A 232 -1.76 4.14 -25.55
CA THR A 232 -1.17 5.14 -24.65
C THR A 232 -2.20 5.68 -23.66
N ASN A 233 -1.75 5.92 -22.43
CA ASN A 233 -2.41 6.69 -21.39
C ASN A 233 -1.58 7.95 -21.05
N LEU A 234 -2.23 9.11 -20.94
CA LEU A 234 -1.61 10.40 -20.62
C LEU A 234 -2.20 11.02 -19.34
N ASN A 235 -1.36 11.56 -18.46
CA ASN A 235 -1.81 12.37 -17.32
C ASN A 235 -1.87 13.88 -17.66
N LEU A 236 -2.86 14.60 -17.13
CA LEU A 236 -2.96 16.07 -17.32
C LEU A 236 -2.39 16.88 -16.14
N LEU A 237 -2.34 16.28 -14.95
CA LEU A 237 -1.73 16.86 -13.77
C LEU A 237 -1.14 15.75 -12.90
N ASN A 238 0.18 15.72 -12.75
CA ASN A 238 0.85 14.69 -11.98
C ASN A 238 1.98 15.24 -11.10
N SER A 239 3.03 15.81 -11.68
CA SER A 239 4.15 16.41 -10.94
C SER A 239 4.48 17.82 -11.41
N ARG A 240 3.52 18.48 -12.04
CA ARG A 240 3.63 19.87 -12.45
C ARG A 240 3.89 20.77 -11.26
N GLU A 241 4.92 21.59 -11.32
CA GLU A 241 5.17 22.63 -10.33
C GLU A 241 4.66 23.97 -10.87
N PHE A 242 3.49 24.42 -10.40
CA PHE A 242 2.98 25.75 -10.75
C PHE A 242 3.95 26.84 -10.28
N LYS A 243 4.03 27.96 -11.02
CA LYS A 243 4.93 29.08 -10.72
C LYS A 243 4.14 30.39 -10.55
N PRO A 244 4.59 31.34 -9.70
CA PRO A 244 3.96 32.67 -9.64
C PRO A 244 3.90 33.38 -11.01
N ALA A 245 4.90 33.16 -11.87
CA ALA A 245 4.95 33.68 -13.23
C ALA A 245 3.83 33.15 -14.14
N ASP A 246 3.10 32.10 -13.73
CA ASP A 246 1.93 31.60 -14.45
C ASP A 246 0.71 32.51 -14.30
N GLY A 247 0.81 33.56 -13.47
CA GLY A 247 -0.28 34.45 -13.07
C GLY A 247 -0.85 34.12 -11.69
N LEU A 248 -0.05 33.49 -10.84
CA LEU A 248 -0.46 32.93 -9.55
C LEU A 248 0.14 33.71 -8.36
N PRO A 249 -0.50 33.68 -7.17
CA PRO A 249 0.03 34.34 -5.98
C PRO A 249 1.41 33.85 -5.57
N ALA A 250 2.26 34.75 -5.03
CA ALA A 250 3.59 34.39 -4.53
C ALA A 250 3.55 33.40 -3.34
N ALA A 251 2.44 33.38 -2.60
CA ALA A 251 2.19 32.43 -1.50
C ALA A 251 2.23 30.96 -1.93
N LEU A 252 2.17 30.68 -3.24
CA LEU A 252 2.39 29.34 -3.78
C LEU A 252 3.73 28.72 -3.35
N GLY A 253 4.76 29.54 -3.10
CA GLY A 253 6.06 29.07 -2.63
C GLY A 253 6.05 28.49 -1.21
N GLU A 254 4.94 28.60 -0.48
CA GLU A 254 4.73 27.98 0.84
C GLU A 254 4.10 26.58 0.74
N LEU A 255 3.70 26.16 -0.45
CA LEU A 255 3.07 24.86 -0.71
C LEU A 255 4.03 23.96 -1.48
N THR A 256 3.96 22.65 -1.24
CA THR A 256 4.55 21.68 -2.17
C THR A 256 3.79 21.68 -3.49
N TRP A 257 4.42 21.15 -4.55
CA TRP A 257 3.73 20.98 -5.83
C TRP A 257 2.46 20.12 -5.67
N LYS A 258 2.49 19.06 -4.86
CA LYS A 258 1.33 18.19 -4.65
C LYS A 258 0.21 18.91 -3.91
N GLN A 259 0.55 19.74 -2.91
CA GLN A 259 -0.43 20.58 -2.23
C GLN A 259 -1.08 21.61 -3.17
N SER A 260 -0.33 22.13 -4.14
CA SER A 260 -0.87 23.10 -5.10
C SER A 260 -1.87 22.52 -6.10
N HIS A 261 -1.86 21.20 -6.34
CA HIS A 261 -2.71 20.56 -7.36
C HIS A 261 -4.19 20.51 -7.00
N VAL A 262 -4.56 20.68 -5.72
CA VAL A 262 -5.97 20.76 -5.33
C VAL A 262 -6.50 22.20 -5.33
N LEU A 263 -5.67 23.19 -5.67
CA LEU A 263 -6.12 24.58 -5.75
C LEU A 263 -7.07 24.82 -6.93
N GLY A 264 -7.00 24.01 -7.99
CA GLY A 264 -7.96 24.05 -9.11
C GLY A 264 -9.41 23.77 -8.71
N PHE A 265 -9.64 23.11 -7.56
CA PHE A 265 -10.97 22.87 -7.01
C PHE A 265 -11.62 24.16 -6.48
N VAL A 266 -10.83 25.10 -5.96
CA VAL A 266 -11.32 26.32 -5.30
C VAL A 266 -11.10 27.59 -6.12
N ASP A 267 -10.03 27.64 -6.92
CA ASP A 267 -9.59 28.80 -7.70
C ASP A 267 -9.68 28.54 -9.21
N ASP A 268 -10.45 29.36 -9.91
CA ASP A 268 -10.69 29.20 -11.35
C ASP A 268 -9.43 29.48 -12.20
N THR A 269 -8.45 30.23 -11.67
CA THR A 269 -7.18 30.53 -12.36
C THR A 269 -6.32 29.27 -12.46
N PHE A 270 -6.19 28.50 -11.38
CA PHE A 270 -5.50 27.21 -11.39
C PHE A 270 -6.19 26.24 -12.34
N ARG A 271 -7.52 26.13 -12.26
CA ARG A 271 -8.30 25.27 -13.16
C ARG A 271 -8.13 25.66 -14.62
N GLN A 272 -8.03 26.95 -14.93
CA GLN A 272 -7.78 27.42 -16.29
C GLN A 272 -6.37 27.07 -16.78
N LEU A 273 -5.35 27.05 -15.91
CA LEU A 273 -3.99 26.60 -16.26
C LEU A 273 -3.91 25.09 -16.52
N GLU A 274 -4.76 24.31 -15.85
CA GLU A 274 -4.91 22.87 -16.13
C GLU A 274 -5.58 22.65 -17.50
N LYS A 275 -6.66 23.38 -17.79
CA LYS A 275 -7.33 23.38 -19.11
C LYS A 275 -6.40 23.84 -20.23
N GLU A 276 -5.56 24.84 -19.98
CA GLU A 276 -4.53 25.29 -20.93
C GLU A 276 -3.52 24.19 -21.23
N TYR A 277 -3.01 23.49 -20.22
CA TYR A 277 -2.10 22.37 -20.42
C TYR A 277 -2.76 21.23 -21.21
N ALA A 278 -4.00 20.88 -20.88
CA ALA A 278 -4.78 19.89 -21.62
C ALA A 278 -4.98 20.29 -23.10
N GLN A 279 -5.28 21.56 -23.36
CA GLN A 279 -5.39 22.10 -24.71
C GLN A 279 -4.07 22.00 -25.48
N LEU A 280 -2.96 22.41 -24.86
CA LEU A 280 -1.62 22.37 -25.47
C LEU A 280 -1.23 20.94 -25.83
N LEU A 281 -1.48 19.99 -24.93
CA LEU A 281 -1.11 18.59 -25.14
C LEU A 281 -2.04 17.87 -26.12
N LEU A 282 -3.36 17.92 -25.90
CA LEU A 282 -4.30 17.09 -26.67
C LEU A 282 -4.55 17.64 -28.08
N SER A 283 -4.38 18.94 -28.31
CA SER A 283 -4.49 19.52 -29.66
C SER A 283 -3.17 19.54 -30.43
N HIS A 284 -2.07 19.13 -29.80
CA HIS A 284 -0.79 18.96 -30.50
C HIS A 284 -0.90 17.89 -31.58
N ARG A 285 -0.44 18.20 -32.79
CA ARG A 285 -0.40 17.25 -33.91
C ARG A 285 0.97 16.56 -33.91
N ASN A 286 0.95 15.27 -33.61
CA ASN A 286 2.16 14.45 -33.64
C ASN A 286 2.66 14.34 -35.09
N PRO A 287 3.91 14.74 -35.40
CA PRO A 287 4.43 14.74 -36.77
C PRO A 287 4.66 13.33 -37.35
N TYR A 288 4.69 12.29 -36.52
CA TYR A 288 4.92 10.90 -36.93
C TYR A 288 3.63 10.10 -37.13
N THR A 289 2.52 10.49 -36.48
CA THR A 289 1.20 9.87 -36.70
C THR A 289 0.26 10.72 -37.55
N GLU A 290 0.61 11.99 -37.75
CA GLU A 290 -0.17 13.04 -38.44
C GLU A 290 -1.54 13.34 -37.82
N LEU A 291 -1.82 12.83 -36.62
CA LEU A 291 -3.05 13.05 -35.86
C LEU A 291 -2.77 13.96 -34.67
N THR A 292 -3.78 14.69 -34.21
CA THR A 292 -3.68 15.25 -32.85
C THR A 292 -3.80 14.14 -31.82
N TYR A 293 -3.25 14.33 -30.62
CA TYR A 293 -3.47 13.38 -29.52
C TYR A 293 -4.95 13.19 -29.20
N ALA A 294 -5.79 14.22 -29.41
CA ALA A 294 -7.24 14.13 -29.24
C ALA A 294 -7.91 13.23 -30.30
N GLU A 295 -7.40 13.25 -31.54
CA GLU A 295 -7.90 12.51 -32.70
C GLU A 295 -7.38 11.06 -32.77
N ASP A 296 -6.23 10.77 -32.17
CA ASP A 296 -5.52 9.50 -32.37
C ASP A 296 -6.14 8.35 -31.55
N PRO A 297 -6.72 7.31 -32.19
CA PRO A 297 -7.34 6.19 -31.47
C PRO A 297 -6.33 5.33 -30.70
N ALA A 298 -5.02 5.52 -30.88
CA ALA A 298 -4.00 4.88 -30.06
C ALA A 298 -3.84 5.54 -28.67
N ILE A 299 -4.24 6.79 -28.50
CA ILE A 299 -4.34 7.43 -27.18
C ILE A 299 -5.67 6.98 -26.57
N ALA A 300 -5.61 5.92 -25.76
CA ALA A 300 -6.78 5.26 -25.20
C ALA A 300 -7.33 6.02 -23.98
N PHE A 301 -6.44 6.55 -23.15
CA PHE A 301 -6.81 7.10 -21.84
C PHE A 301 -6.19 8.47 -21.57
N VAL A 302 -7.00 9.35 -20.98
CA VAL A 302 -6.54 10.61 -20.38
C VAL A 302 -7.00 10.68 -18.93
N GLU A 303 -6.05 10.82 -18.02
CA GLU A 303 -6.30 10.99 -16.60
C GLU A 303 -6.19 12.47 -16.22
N ILE A 304 -7.19 13.00 -15.50
CA ILE A 304 -7.21 14.41 -15.12
C ILE A 304 -6.12 14.73 -14.10
N ASN A 305 -6.03 13.93 -13.03
CA ASN A 305 -5.11 14.19 -11.92
C ASN A 305 -4.62 12.88 -11.29
N ASN A 306 -3.32 12.75 -11.08
CA ASN A 306 -2.73 11.58 -10.45
C ASN A 306 -2.72 11.67 -8.92
N GLU A 307 -3.29 10.65 -8.25
CA GLU A 307 -3.20 10.43 -6.80
C GLU A 307 -3.43 11.67 -5.92
N ASN A 308 -4.45 12.44 -6.26
CA ASN A 308 -4.74 13.67 -5.54
C ASN A 308 -6.23 14.02 -5.62
N GLY A 309 -6.75 14.51 -4.50
CA GLY A 309 -8.14 14.93 -4.35
C GLY A 309 -8.27 15.82 -3.14
N PHE A 310 -9.32 16.63 -3.10
CA PHE A 310 -9.52 17.59 -2.03
C PHE A 310 -9.74 16.88 -0.69
N PHE A 311 -10.53 15.80 -0.67
CA PHE A 311 -10.72 14.98 0.52
C PHE A 311 -9.42 14.37 1.03
N GLN A 312 -8.56 13.87 0.13
CA GLN A 312 -7.29 13.26 0.53
C GLN A 312 -6.39 14.28 1.25
N GLN A 313 -6.27 15.51 0.72
CA GLN A 313 -5.49 16.58 1.39
C GLN A 313 -6.17 17.17 2.62
N TYR A 314 -7.51 17.17 2.66
CA TYR A 314 -8.22 17.54 3.89
C TYR A 314 -7.91 16.54 5.01
N PHE A 315 -7.92 15.24 4.71
CA PHE A 315 -7.65 14.20 5.71
C PHE A 315 -6.17 14.08 6.09
N ASP A 316 -5.22 14.41 5.21
CA ASP A 316 -3.80 14.43 5.56
C ASP A 316 -3.38 15.69 6.35
N GLY A 317 -4.29 16.67 6.47
CA GLY A 317 -4.09 17.91 7.23
C GLY A 317 -3.46 19.06 6.45
N SER A 318 -3.11 18.86 5.17
CA SER A 318 -2.47 19.90 4.34
C SER A 318 -3.32 21.15 4.19
N VAL A 319 -4.65 21.00 4.11
CA VAL A 319 -5.59 22.12 3.92
C VAL A 319 -5.57 23.08 5.12
N ASP A 320 -5.29 22.59 6.32
CA ASP A 320 -5.22 23.41 7.54
C ASP A 320 -4.03 24.36 7.54
N THR A 321 -2.97 24.01 6.80
CA THR A 321 -1.73 24.79 6.71
C THR A 321 -1.67 25.73 5.51
N TRP A 322 -2.75 25.85 4.74
CA TRP A 322 -2.75 26.69 3.55
C TRP A 322 -2.56 28.18 3.86
N PRO A 323 -1.78 28.89 3.02
CA PRO A 323 -1.73 30.35 3.05
C PRO A 323 -3.12 30.98 2.98
N SER A 324 -3.29 32.12 3.67
CA SER A 324 -4.59 32.78 3.86
C SER A 324 -5.31 33.13 2.55
N VAL A 325 -4.57 33.41 1.47
CA VAL A 325 -5.16 33.71 0.15
C VAL A 325 -5.93 32.51 -0.42
N PHE A 326 -5.40 31.29 -0.28
CA PHE A 326 -6.07 30.08 -0.77
C PHE A 326 -7.18 29.65 0.19
N ARG A 327 -6.99 29.89 1.50
CA ARG A 327 -8.05 29.67 2.48
C ARG A 327 -9.26 30.58 2.26
N ALA A 328 -9.03 31.85 1.90
CA ALA A 328 -10.10 32.78 1.56
C ALA A 328 -10.90 32.34 0.32
N ALA A 329 -10.25 31.73 -0.67
CA ALA A 329 -10.94 31.16 -1.84
C ALA A 329 -11.86 29.99 -1.44
N LEU A 330 -11.40 29.12 -0.54
CA LEU A 330 -12.21 28.03 0.02
C LEU A 330 -13.38 28.57 0.87
N ASP A 331 -13.14 29.55 1.74
CA ASP A 331 -14.18 30.22 2.54
C ASP A 331 -15.27 30.81 1.63
N ALA A 332 -14.89 31.45 0.52
CA ALA A 332 -15.85 32.03 -0.42
C ALA A 332 -16.75 30.96 -1.07
N ARG A 333 -16.17 29.81 -1.48
CA ARG A 333 -16.93 28.67 -2.03
C ARG A 333 -17.85 28.06 -0.98
N TRP A 334 -17.36 27.91 0.25
CA TRP A 334 -18.13 27.38 1.38
C TRP A 334 -19.32 28.26 1.72
N ASN A 335 -19.13 29.58 1.84
CA ASN A 335 -20.22 30.51 2.12
C ASN A 335 -21.26 30.55 1.00
N THR A 336 -20.84 30.47 -0.26
CA THR A 336 -21.77 30.39 -1.40
C THR A 336 -22.65 29.13 -1.31
N TRP A 337 -22.05 28.00 -0.95
CA TRP A 337 -22.79 26.75 -0.74
C TRP A 337 -23.75 26.86 0.44
N LEU A 338 -23.30 27.42 1.56
CA LEU A 338 -24.13 27.63 2.76
C LEU A 338 -25.31 28.55 2.50
N GLN A 339 -25.12 29.67 1.81
CA GLN A 339 -26.18 30.61 1.45
C GLN A 339 -27.22 30.01 0.50
N THR A 340 -26.84 28.98 -0.26
CA THR A 340 -27.78 28.21 -1.09
C THR A 340 -28.63 27.26 -0.23
N LYS A 341 -28.07 26.76 0.87
CA LYS A 341 -28.71 25.76 1.74
C LYS A 341 -29.52 26.37 2.88
N TYR A 342 -29.05 27.44 3.49
CA TYR A 342 -29.63 28.06 4.68
C TYR A 342 -29.96 29.53 4.43
N ALA A 343 -31.15 29.93 4.88
CA ALA A 343 -31.61 31.32 4.76
C ALA A 343 -31.02 32.24 5.84
N THR A 344 -30.69 31.70 7.03
CA THR A 344 -30.21 32.48 8.17
C THR A 344 -29.18 31.71 9.01
N THR A 345 -28.38 32.45 9.77
CA THR A 345 -27.41 31.87 10.74
C THR A 345 -28.10 30.95 11.74
N ALA A 346 -29.22 31.39 12.34
CA ALA A 346 -29.97 30.57 13.28
C ALA A 346 -30.50 29.26 12.66
N ALA A 347 -30.84 29.24 11.36
CA ALA A 347 -31.26 28.03 10.68
C ALA A 347 -30.10 27.05 10.48
N ALA A 348 -28.91 27.55 10.14
CA ALA A 348 -27.70 26.73 10.02
C ALA A 348 -27.28 26.15 11.37
N GLU A 349 -27.20 26.98 12.41
CA GLU A 349 -26.87 26.54 13.78
C GLU A 349 -27.86 25.50 14.28
N SER A 350 -29.16 25.71 14.08
CA SER A 350 -30.19 24.72 14.43
C SER A 350 -30.01 23.40 13.66
N ALA A 351 -29.74 23.44 12.36
CA ALA A 351 -29.52 22.25 11.55
C ALA A 351 -28.22 21.52 11.92
N TRP A 352 -27.20 22.25 12.35
CA TRP A 352 -25.94 21.70 12.84
C TRP A 352 -26.02 21.13 14.26
N GLY A 353 -27.18 21.26 14.91
CA GLY A 353 -27.36 20.84 16.29
C GLY A 353 -26.55 21.69 17.25
N ALA A 354 -26.45 23.00 16.99
CA ALA A 354 -25.85 23.92 17.92
C ALA A 354 -26.63 23.90 19.24
N ILE A 355 -25.90 23.86 20.34
CA ILE A 355 -26.42 23.86 21.69
C ILE A 355 -25.84 25.08 22.38
N ASP A 356 -26.68 25.84 23.06
CA ASP A 356 -26.30 26.95 23.93
C ASP A 356 -27.09 26.84 25.23
N GLU A 357 -26.48 26.19 26.21
CA GLU A 357 -27.07 25.97 27.52
C GLU A 357 -26.24 26.70 28.58
N PRO A 358 -26.88 27.36 29.57
CA PRO A 358 -26.13 27.96 30.67
C PRO A 358 -25.33 26.87 31.41
N LEU A 359 -24.10 27.19 31.79
CA LEU A 359 -23.28 26.31 32.62
C LEU A 359 -23.98 26.02 33.96
N GLY A 360 -24.11 24.74 34.29
CA GLY A 360 -24.65 24.24 35.55
C GLY A 360 -23.63 24.30 36.69
N GLU A 361 -23.89 23.48 37.72
CA GLU A 361 -23.03 23.42 38.90
C GLU A 361 -21.70 22.70 38.61
N GLU A 362 -20.64 23.07 39.36
CA GLU A 362 -19.33 22.44 39.27
C GLU A 362 -19.39 20.98 39.73
N ALA A 363 -18.97 20.06 38.87
CA ALA A 363 -18.96 18.63 39.16
C ALA A 363 -17.66 18.19 39.87
N LEU A 364 -16.60 19.00 39.84
CA LEU A 364 -15.32 18.67 40.47
C LEU A 364 -15.26 19.09 41.93
N ALA A 365 -14.69 18.22 42.75
CA ALA A 365 -14.22 18.58 44.08
C ALA A 365 -12.81 19.16 44.00
N ASN A 366 -12.55 20.17 44.83
CA ASN A 366 -11.27 20.86 44.92
C ASN A 366 -10.70 21.31 43.53
N PRO A 367 -11.49 22.02 42.70
CA PRO A 367 -11.12 22.42 41.34
C PRO A 367 -9.99 23.46 41.26
N ASP A 368 -9.82 24.27 42.30
CA ASP A 368 -8.80 25.31 42.43
C ASP A 368 -7.50 24.81 43.07
N PHE A 369 -7.48 23.55 43.50
CA PHE A 369 -6.39 22.92 44.26
C PHE A 369 -6.05 23.61 45.60
N ALA A 370 -6.97 24.39 46.19
CA ALA A 370 -6.74 25.02 47.49
C ALA A 370 -6.52 23.99 48.62
N GLY A 371 -7.15 22.80 48.49
CA GLY A 371 -6.95 21.64 49.35
C GLY A 371 -5.81 20.71 48.90
N GLY A 372 -4.89 21.21 48.09
CA GLY A 372 -3.85 20.41 47.44
C GLY A 372 -4.43 19.47 46.38
N ILE A 373 -4.06 18.20 46.40
CA ILE A 373 -4.64 17.16 45.50
C ILE A 373 -5.78 16.38 46.16
N THR A 374 -6.42 16.91 47.20
CA THR A 374 -7.61 16.27 47.76
C THR A 374 -8.65 16.03 46.66
N ALA A 375 -9.23 14.82 46.59
CA ALA A 375 -10.11 14.31 45.53
C ALA A 375 -9.47 14.05 44.14
N TRP A 376 -8.20 14.40 43.96
CA TRP A 376 -7.41 14.07 42.78
C TRP A 376 -6.44 12.92 43.08
N SER A 377 -6.20 12.06 42.10
CA SER A 377 -5.27 10.94 42.17
C SER A 377 -4.12 11.18 41.20
N LEU A 378 -2.89 11.17 41.74
CA LEU A 378 -1.68 11.03 40.94
C LEU A 378 -1.45 9.54 40.70
N GLU A 379 -1.34 9.14 39.44
CA GLU A 379 -0.98 7.79 39.05
C GLU A 379 0.40 7.76 38.39
N GLU A 380 1.18 6.75 38.74
CA GLU A 380 2.56 6.53 38.29
C GLU A 380 2.69 5.07 37.82
N HIS A 381 3.09 4.87 36.56
CA HIS A 381 3.12 3.57 35.91
C HIS A 381 4.50 3.26 35.32
N SER A 382 4.81 1.97 35.24
CA SER A 382 5.99 1.44 34.53
C SER A 382 7.32 2.15 34.86
N GLY A 383 7.53 2.48 36.14
CA GLY A 383 8.77 3.09 36.65
C GLY A 383 8.87 4.61 36.43
N ALA A 384 7.82 5.26 35.92
CA ALA A 384 7.72 6.70 36.01
C ALA A 384 7.53 7.12 37.47
N GLU A 385 8.10 8.25 37.85
CA GLU A 385 7.93 8.85 39.18
C GLU A 385 7.61 10.34 39.03
N ALA A 386 6.69 10.85 39.84
CA ALA A 386 6.31 12.25 39.87
C ALA A 386 5.98 12.76 41.28
N ALA A 387 6.24 14.04 41.52
CA ALA A 387 5.88 14.73 42.75
C ALA A 387 4.91 15.89 42.45
N ILE A 388 3.95 16.13 43.34
CA ILE A 388 3.06 17.29 43.22
C ILE A 388 3.41 18.34 44.28
N GLN A 389 3.52 19.58 43.83
CA GLN A 389 3.62 20.75 44.69
C GLN A 389 2.41 21.64 44.49
N SER A 390 1.63 21.87 45.54
CA SER A 390 0.58 22.90 45.55
C SER A 390 1.19 24.25 45.90
N GLY A 391 0.71 25.32 45.28
CA GLY A 391 1.24 26.65 45.53
C GLY A 391 0.67 27.71 44.61
N THR A 392 1.37 28.85 44.56
CA THR A 392 1.10 29.91 43.59
C THR A 392 2.25 29.98 42.62
N PHE A 393 1.97 29.85 41.34
CA PHE A 393 2.95 29.85 40.26
C PHE A 393 2.65 31.02 39.33
N ASP A 394 3.54 32.02 39.32
CA ASP A 394 3.39 33.28 38.58
C ASP A 394 2.03 33.94 38.78
N GLY A 395 1.66 34.08 40.06
CA GLY A 395 0.43 34.74 40.49
C GLY A 395 -0.84 33.89 40.40
N ARG A 396 -0.75 32.64 39.92
CA ARG A 396 -1.90 31.72 39.82
C ARG A 396 -1.80 30.58 40.82
N ALA A 397 -2.79 30.43 41.69
CA ALA A 397 -2.89 29.30 42.60
C ALA A 397 -3.19 28.01 41.82
N GLY A 398 -2.55 26.91 42.19
CA GLY A 398 -2.71 25.62 41.52
C GLY A 398 -1.70 24.59 42.01
N ILE A 399 -1.35 23.66 41.12
CA ILE A 399 -0.36 22.61 41.35
C ILE A 399 0.70 22.59 40.26
N ALA A 400 1.90 22.12 40.62
CA ALA A 400 2.94 21.70 39.69
C ALA A 400 3.14 20.19 39.83
N ILE A 401 2.99 19.47 38.73
CA ILE A 401 3.32 18.05 38.60
C ILE A 401 4.75 17.99 38.05
N GLN A 402 5.68 17.49 38.87
CA GLN A 402 7.08 17.34 38.54
C GLN A 402 7.39 15.87 38.25
N VAL A 403 7.57 15.50 36.99
CA VAL A 403 8.05 14.17 36.62
C VAL A 403 9.54 14.11 36.95
N THR A 404 9.92 13.25 37.89
CA THR A 404 11.31 13.08 38.36
C THR A 404 11.99 11.89 37.72
N SER A 405 11.23 10.90 37.28
CA SER A 405 11.71 9.76 36.49
C SER A 405 10.75 9.49 35.34
N ALA A 406 11.27 9.39 34.12
CA ALA A 406 10.48 9.14 32.92
C ALA A 406 10.11 7.67 32.76
N GLY A 407 8.85 7.41 32.40
CA GLY A 407 8.40 6.09 31.96
C GLY A 407 8.60 5.84 30.47
N ALA A 408 8.21 4.65 30.00
CA ALA A 408 8.27 4.30 28.58
C ALA A 408 7.19 4.98 27.71
N ALA A 409 6.09 5.47 28.30
CA ALA A 409 4.96 6.04 27.56
C ALA A 409 4.46 7.36 28.18
N ALA A 410 3.93 8.24 27.34
CA ALA A 410 3.53 9.60 27.73
C ALA A 410 2.40 9.64 28.78
N TRP A 411 1.58 8.59 28.83
CA TRP A 411 0.50 8.44 29.82
C TRP A 411 0.97 7.87 31.16
N ASN A 412 2.25 7.50 31.32
CA ASN A 412 2.71 6.83 32.54
C ASN A 412 2.64 7.69 33.80
N VAL A 413 2.50 9.02 33.67
CA VAL A 413 2.16 9.93 34.76
C VAL A 413 0.82 10.56 34.43
N GLN A 414 -0.13 10.49 35.35
CA GLN A 414 -1.48 11.03 35.16
C GLN A 414 -1.99 11.70 36.42
N LEU A 415 -2.73 12.79 36.27
CA LEU A 415 -3.56 13.35 37.34
C LEU A 415 -5.03 13.16 36.96
N ASN A 416 -5.82 12.57 37.83
CA ASN A 416 -7.23 12.31 37.54
C ASN A 416 -8.16 12.54 38.73
N GLN A 417 -9.43 12.83 38.43
CA GLN A 417 -10.52 12.86 39.39
C GLN A 417 -11.69 12.08 38.79
N GLY A 418 -12.11 11.01 39.48
CA GLY A 418 -13.16 10.08 39.05
C GLY A 418 -14.50 10.30 39.77
N GLN A 419 -15.39 9.30 39.70
CA GLN A 419 -16.75 9.34 40.27
C GLN A 419 -17.62 10.44 39.66
N LEU A 420 -17.38 10.79 38.40
CA LEU A 420 -18.20 11.73 37.65
C LEU A 420 -19.34 10.99 36.97
N THR A 421 -20.52 11.62 36.94
CA THR A 421 -21.68 11.11 36.20
C THR A 421 -21.81 11.87 34.88
N LEU A 422 -21.95 11.12 33.79
CA LEU A 422 -22.28 11.60 32.46
C LEU A 422 -23.66 11.08 32.08
N GLU A 423 -24.48 11.95 31.49
CA GLU A 423 -25.81 11.61 30.97
C GLU A 423 -25.77 11.66 29.44
N ALA A 424 -26.26 10.61 28.78
CA ALA A 424 -26.27 10.52 27.32
C ALA A 424 -27.04 11.70 26.71
N GLY A 425 -26.43 12.39 25.75
CA GLY A 425 -27.01 13.55 25.08
C GLY A 425 -26.86 14.87 25.83
N GLN A 426 -26.39 14.87 27.08
CA GLN A 426 -26.10 16.09 27.83
C GLN A 426 -24.77 16.70 27.38
N ILE A 427 -24.75 18.02 27.25
CA ILE A 427 -23.56 18.82 26.95
C ILE A 427 -22.77 19.09 28.23
N TYR A 428 -21.44 19.04 28.14
CA TYR A 428 -20.50 19.35 29.21
C TYR A 428 -19.34 20.21 28.71
N THR A 429 -18.88 21.13 29.55
CA THR A 429 -17.69 21.97 29.31
C THR A 429 -16.60 21.64 30.32
N LEU A 430 -15.39 21.38 29.82
CA LEU A 430 -14.15 21.24 30.59
C LEU A 430 -13.25 22.44 30.32
N GLY A 431 -12.91 23.19 31.35
CA GLY A 431 -12.01 24.34 31.29
C GLY A 431 -10.87 24.24 32.31
N PHE A 432 -9.68 24.72 31.97
CA PHE A 432 -8.54 24.73 32.89
C PHE A 432 -7.44 25.71 32.45
N TRP A 433 -6.64 26.17 33.39
CA TRP A 433 -5.37 26.85 33.08
C TRP A 433 -4.23 25.83 33.11
N ALA A 434 -3.33 25.92 32.14
CA ALA A 434 -2.11 25.11 32.12
C ALA A 434 -0.90 25.89 31.59
N ARG A 435 0.29 25.46 31.99
CA ARG A 435 1.57 25.87 31.40
C ARG A 435 2.69 24.88 31.73
N SER A 436 3.82 25.02 31.05
CA SER A 436 5.04 24.27 31.34
C SER A 436 6.28 25.11 31.04
N PRO A 437 7.35 25.06 31.84
CA PRO A 437 8.60 25.73 31.49
C PRO A 437 9.18 25.29 30.13
N ASP A 438 8.89 24.05 29.71
CA ASP A 438 9.32 23.46 28.45
C ASP A 438 8.14 23.39 27.46
N VAL A 439 8.44 23.32 26.15
CA VAL A 439 7.40 23.05 25.15
C VAL A 439 7.03 21.56 25.23
N ILE A 440 5.85 21.27 25.75
CA ILE A 440 5.37 19.90 26.00
C ILE A 440 3.91 19.73 25.60
N THR A 441 3.53 18.51 25.24
CA THR A 441 2.12 18.17 24.99
C THR A 441 1.44 17.78 26.29
N LEU A 442 0.30 18.41 26.58
CA LEU A 442 -0.65 18.00 27.60
C LEU A 442 -1.85 17.34 26.93
N ASN A 443 -2.10 16.08 27.24
CA ASN A 443 -3.32 15.39 26.88
C ASN A 443 -4.35 15.54 28.00
N ILE A 444 -5.59 15.78 27.61
CA ILE A 444 -6.74 15.69 28.48
C ILE A 444 -7.70 14.60 28.00
N GLY A 445 -8.40 13.97 28.93
CA GLY A 445 -9.46 13.05 28.61
C GLY A 445 -10.59 13.07 29.62
N VAL A 446 -11.83 12.91 29.12
CA VAL A 446 -12.97 12.43 29.90
C VAL A 446 -13.21 10.99 29.47
N GLN A 447 -13.12 10.05 30.41
CA GLN A 447 -13.10 8.63 30.11
C GLN A 447 -13.68 7.79 31.25
N GLN A 448 -14.00 6.54 30.97
CA GLN A 448 -14.37 5.55 31.98
C GLN A 448 -13.29 5.48 33.08
N ASN A 449 -13.70 5.44 34.34
CA ASN A 449 -12.82 5.21 35.47
C ASN A 449 -12.72 3.71 35.82
N TYR A 450 -12.70 2.88 34.79
CA TYR A 450 -12.65 1.42 34.85
C TYR A 450 -12.23 0.86 33.48
N ASP A 451 -11.75 -0.38 33.45
CA ASP A 451 -11.39 -1.10 32.22
C ASP A 451 -12.61 -1.23 31.28
N PRO A 452 -12.51 -0.91 29.97
CA PRO A 452 -11.30 -0.74 29.17
C PRO A 452 -10.78 0.71 29.04
N TRP A 453 -11.21 1.63 29.91
CA TRP A 453 -10.83 3.05 29.89
C TRP A 453 -11.32 3.79 28.63
N GLY A 454 -12.53 3.45 28.17
CA GLY A 454 -13.12 4.09 26.99
C GLY A 454 -13.21 5.60 27.15
N SER A 455 -12.72 6.34 26.14
CA SER A 455 -12.73 7.81 26.13
C SER A 455 -14.02 8.34 25.53
N VAL A 456 -14.60 9.34 26.20
CA VAL A 456 -15.72 10.17 25.69
C VAL A 456 -15.17 11.44 25.04
N LEU A 457 -14.14 12.03 25.64
CA LEU A 457 -13.41 13.18 25.11
C LEU A 457 -11.91 12.89 25.22
N SER A 458 -11.16 13.23 24.18
CA SER A 458 -9.69 13.27 24.20
C SER A 458 -9.21 14.49 23.40
N ARG A 459 -8.31 15.30 23.98
CA ARG A 459 -7.68 16.46 23.32
C ARG A 459 -6.21 16.57 23.74
N SER A 460 -5.41 17.16 22.87
CA SER A 460 -3.99 17.43 23.10
C SER A 460 -3.72 18.92 22.91
N TYR A 461 -2.98 19.52 23.83
CA TYR A 461 -2.61 20.93 23.80
C TYR A 461 -1.09 21.07 23.94
N ALA A 462 -0.49 21.95 23.14
CA ALA A 462 0.91 22.35 23.35
C ALA A 462 0.97 23.39 24.46
N LEU A 463 1.75 23.12 25.49
CA LEU A 463 2.06 24.05 26.56
C LEU A 463 3.39 24.74 26.29
N ASN A 464 3.52 25.95 26.85
CA ASN A 464 4.77 26.71 26.93
C ASN A 464 4.82 27.45 28.26
N GLU A 465 5.83 28.31 28.44
CA GLU A 465 6.11 29.01 29.70
C GLU A 465 4.99 29.95 30.18
N SER A 466 4.08 30.34 29.28
CA SER A 466 2.97 31.24 29.58
C SER A 466 1.73 30.47 30.04
N TRP A 467 1.04 31.02 31.05
CA TRP A 467 -0.29 30.53 31.44
C TRP A 467 -1.28 30.71 30.30
N GLN A 468 -1.90 29.63 29.87
CA GLN A 468 -2.95 29.60 28.86
C GLN A 468 -4.22 29.00 29.46
N TYR A 469 -5.37 29.54 29.08
CA TYR A 469 -6.67 28.95 29.39
C TYR A 469 -7.09 28.06 28.23
N PHE A 470 -7.53 26.86 28.55
CA PHE A 470 -8.05 25.89 27.61
C PHE A 470 -9.48 25.56 28.01
N GLU A 471 -10.36 25.48 27.03
CA GLU A 471 -11.76 25.09 27.22
C GLU A 471 -12.17 24.18 26.06
N THR A 472 -13.00 23.20 26.36
CA THR A 472 -13.59 22.30 25.37
C THR A 472 -14.97 21.87 25.81
N THR A 473 -15.90 21.85 24.87
CA THR A 473 -17.29 21.44 25.08
C THR A 473 -17.58 20.19 24.27
N PHE A 474 -18.35 19.25 24.83
CA PHE A 474 -18.74 18.01 24.15
C PHE A 474 -20.10 17.52 24.64
N VAL A 475 -20.76 16.69 23.83
CA VAL A 475 -21.98 15.97 24.20
C VAL A 475 -21.58 14.55 24.61
N ALA A 476 -22.01 14.10 25.80
CA ALA A 476 -21.74 12.74 26.24
C ALA A 476 -22.51 11.73 25.37
N SER A 477 -21.82 10.72 24.84
CA SER A 477 -22.40 9.75 23.90
C SER A 477 -23.17 8.62 24.59
N ALA A 478 -22.97 8.43 25.89
CA ALA A 478 -23.60 7.38 26.68
C ALA A 478 -23.68 7.82 28.15
N ASP A 479 -24.59 7.17 28.90
CA ASP A 479 -24.63 7.30 30.35
C ASP A 479 -23.41 6.61 30.97
N ASP A 480 -22.79 7.23 31.96
CA ASP A 480 -21.73 6.64 32.77
C ASP A 480 -21.77 7.22 34.17
N THR A 481 -21.91 6.38 35.19
CA THR A 481 -21.96 6.83 36.60
C THR A 481 -20.58 6.86 37.27
N ASN A 482 -19.52 6.48 36.56
CA ASN A 482 -18.15 6.43 37.05
C ASN A 482 -17.14 6.80 35.95
N ALA A 483 -17.29 8.01 35.39
CA ALA A 483 -16.29 8.62 34.54
C ALA A 483 -15.19 9.32 35.36
N ARG A 484 -14.09 9.70 34.70
CA ARG A 484 -12.99 10.51 35.23
C ARG A 484 -12.51 11.56 34.24
N ILE A 485 -12.03 12.68 34.77
CA ILE A 485 -11.13 13.59 34.04
C ILE A 485 -9.71 13.09 34.25
N ASN A 486 -8.90 13.16 33.20
CA ASN A 486 -7.53 12.70 33.19
C ASN A 486 -6.62 13.70 32.47
N PHE A 487 -5.54 14.12 33.12
CA PHE A 487 -4.44 14.91 32.55
C PHE A 487 -3.21 14.03 32.42
N ASN A 488 -2.65 13.88 31.21
CA ASN A 488 -1.47 13.06 30.93
C ASN A 488 -0.66 13.63 29.74
N GLY A 489 0.25 12.86 29.14
CA GLY A 489 0.94 13.23 27.89
C GLY A 489 2.39 13.67 28.08
N PHE A 490 2.85 13.70 29.32
CA PHE A 490 4.15 14.20 29.73
C PHE A 490 4.99 13.20 30.54
N GLY A 491 4.49 11.98 30.77
CA GLY A 491 5.12 10.98 31.66
C GLY A 491 6.32 10.21 31.08
N ASN A 492 6.63 10.38 29.79
CA ASN A 492 7.77 9.74 29.11
C ASN A 492 9.06 10.58 29.13
N GLN A 493 9.05 11.71 29.82
CA GLN A 493 10.20 12.58 29.96
C GLN A 493 10.18 13.28 31.32
N VAL A 494 11.34 13.69 31.80
CA VAL A 494 11.42 14.60 32.95
C VAL A 494 10.83 15.93 32.51
N ALA A 495 9.76 16.36 33.18
CA ALA A 495 8.98 17.52 32.79
C ALA A 495 8.30 18.15 34.01
N GLN A 496 7.89 19.41 33.87
CA GLN A 496 7.02 20.08 34.82
C GLN A 496 5.76 20.58 34.12
N VAL A 497 4.59 20.17 34.60
CA VAL A 497 3.29 20.68 34.12
C VAL A 497 2.58 21.36 35.27
N GLN A 498 2.14 22.59 35.06
CA GLN A 498 1.38 23.35 36.06
C GLN A 498 -0.08 23.44 35.63
N LEU A 499 -0.99 23.20 36.57
CA LEU A 499 -2.45 23.22 36.36
C LEU A 499 -3.12 24.12 37.41
N ALA A 500 -4.15 24.85 37.00
CA ALA A 500 -4.92 25.71 37.88
C ALA A 500 -6.38 25.84 37.42
N ASN A 501 -7.30 26.05 38.37
CA ASN A 501 -8.72 26.32 38.13
C ASN A 501 -9.35 25.37 37.10
N VAL A 502 -9.28 24.06 37.37
CA VAL A 502 -9.95 23.06 36.53
C VAL A 502 -11.44 23.11 36.81
N SER A 503 -12.28 23.15 35.79
CA SER A 503 -13.73 23.21 35.91
C SER A 503 -14.35 22.20 34.96
N PHE A 504 -15.34 21.45 35.44
CA PHE A 504 -16.15 20.55 34.63
C PHE A 504 -17.62 20.67 35.00
N LYS A 505 -18.42 21.15 34.06
CA LYS A 505 -19.83 21.50 34.29
C LYS A 505 -20.71 20.95 33.18
N PRO A 506 -21.95 20.53 33.47
CA PRO A 506 -22.98 20.38 32.44
C PRO A 506 -23.34 21.76 31.88
N GLY A 507 -23.84 21.82 30.64
CA GLY A 507 -24.09 23.07 29.92
C GLY A 507 -22.88 23.50 29.08
N GLY A 508 -23.02 24.64 28.40
CA GLY A 508 -22.01 25.21 27.52
C GLY A 508 -22.55 25.50 26.12
N ALA A 509 -21.69 26.09 25.29
CA ALA A 509 -21.95 26.33 23.89
C ALA A 509 -21.17 25.34 23.02
N LEU A 510 -21.84 24.74 22.03
CA LEU A 510 -21.24 23.87 21.03
C LEU A 510 -21.92 24.14 19.69
N GLY A 511 -21.14 24.39 18.64
CA GLY A 511 -21.65 24.50 17.27
C GLY A 511 -22.26 25.85 16.89
N LEU A 512 -22.31 26.83 17.81
CA LEU A 512 -22.60 28.22 17.46
C LEU A 512 -21.49 28.79 16.57
N LEU A 513 -21.87 29.69 15.67
CA LEU A 513 -20.93 30.50 14.90
C LEU A 513 -20.31 31.58 15.80
N ALA A 514 -19.05 31.95 15.51
CA ALA A 514 -18.43 33.08 16.21
C ALA A 514 -19.16 34.39 15.90
N ASP A 515 -19.01 35.40 16.76
CA ASP A 515 -19.68 36.70 16.62
C ASP A 515 -19.39 37.42 15.28
N ASP A 516 -18.28 37.08 14.60
CA ASP A 516 -17.88 37.60 13.29
C ASP A 516 -18.24 36.67 12.11
N GLU A 517 -18.90 35.54 12.36
CA GLU A 517 -19.36 34.58 11.37
C GLU A 517 -20.89 34.61 11.22
N SER A 518 -21.38 34.80 10.00
CA SER A 518 -22.80 34.68 9.68
C SER A 518 -23.03 34.16 8.27
N ILE A 519 -24.14 33.45 8.09
CA ILE A 519 -24.61 32.99 6.77
C ILE A 519 -24.98 34.17 5.89
N GLU A 520 -25.68 35.16 6.46
CA GLU A 520 -26.22 36.33 5.76
C GLU A 520 -25.10 37.20 5.16
N GLU A 521 -24.00 37.39 5.89
CA GLU A 521 -22.84 38.17 5.41
C GLU A 521 -21.83 37.32 4.63
N GLY A 522 -21.97 35.99 4.66
CA GLY A 522 -21.07 35.07 3.99
C GLY A 522 -19.67 35.07 4.59
N THR A 523 -19.58 35.10 5.92
CA THR A 523 -18.31 35.21 6.67
C THR A 523 -17.89 33.92 7.38
N VAL A 524 -18.67 32.84 7.28
CA VAL A 524 -18.41 31.55 7.93
C VAL A 524 -17.09 30.95 7.44
N LYS A 525 -16.19 30.60 8.35
CA LYS A 525 -14.91 29.97 8.05
C LYS A 525 -15.11 28.51 7.68
N SER A 526 -14.37 28.06 6.69
CA SER A 526 -14.27 26.64 6.35
C SER A 526 -13.69 25.83 7.52
N ASN A 527 -14.00 24.53 7.58
CA ASN A 527 -13.58 23.67 8.69
C ASN A 527 -12.08 23.39 8.66
N TYR A 528 -11.44 23.39 9.83
CA TYR A 528 -10.09 22.87 10.05
C TYR A 528 -10.16 21.43 10.53
N ARG A 529 -9.38 20.53 9.93
CA ARG A 529 -9.34 19.12 10.31
C ARG A 529 -8.91 18.92 11.76
N ALA A 530 -8.02 19.77 12.26
CA ALA A 530 -7.53 19.75 13.65
C ALA A 530 -8.54 20.27 14.67
N GLN A 531 -9.62 20.93 14.24
CA GLN A 531 -10.68 21.42 15.11
C GLN A 531 -11.82 20.40 15.22
N GLY A 532 -12.63 20.51 16.27
CA GLY A 532 -13.82 19.69 16.45
C GLY A 532 -15.07 20.50 16.14
N TYR A 533 -15.88 20.05 15.19
CA TYR A 533 -17.18 20.63 14.88
C TYR A 533 -18.32 19.66 15.27
N THR A 534 -19.56 20.15 15.28
CA THR A 534 -20.73 19.28 15.49
C THR A 534 -20.88 18.31 14.32
N ALA A 535 -21.51 17.16 14.58
CA ALA A 535 -21.77 16.15 13.54
C ALA A 535 -22.57 16.73 12.35
N GLY A 536 -23.49 17.67 12.60
CA GLY A 536 -24.23 18.34 11.54
C GLY A 536 -23.36 19.25 10.68
N ARG A 537 -22.46 20.04 11.28
CA ARG A 537 -21.49 20.87 10.53
C ARG A 537 -20.48 20.01 9.76
N GLU A 538 -20.00 18.91 10.34
CA GLU A 538 -19.11 17.99 9.62
C GLU A 538 -19.80 17.29 8.45
N ARG A 539 -21.07 16.91 8.61
CA ARG A 539 -21.86 16.34 7.51
C ARG A 539 -22.03 17.34 6.37
N ASP A 540 -22.29 18.61 6.69
CA ASP A 540 -22.40 19.66 5.68
C ASP A 540 -21.06 20.00 5.03
N TRP A 541 -19.99 20.00 5.81
CA TRP A 541 -18.63 20.16 5.31
C TRP A 541 -18.27 19.05 4.31
N ALA A 542 -18.51 17.79 4.67
CA ALA A 542 -18.32 16.66 3.77
C ALA A 542 -19.21 16.75 2.52
N ALA A 543 -20.46 17.19 2.66
CA ALA A 543 -21.35 17.39 1.50
C ALA A 543 -20.80 18.48 0.55
N PHE A 544 -20.34 19.61 1.10
CA PHE A 544 -19.71 20.67 0.33
C PHE A 544 -18.44 20.21 -0.37
N LEU A 545 -17.54 19.50 0.32
CA LEU A 545 -16.31 18.98 -0.30
C LEU A 545 -16.61 17.99 -1.43
N ARG A 546 -17.63 17.14 -1.27
CA ARG A 546 -18.07 16.23 -2.34
C ARG A 546 -18.64 16.99 -3.53
N ASP A 547 -19.46 18.02 -3.29
CA ASP A 547 -20.01 18.85 -4.36
C ASP A 547 -18.90 19.64 -5.09
N LEU A 548 -17.90 20.12 -4.35
CA LEU A 548 -16.72 20.82 -4.86
C LEU A 548 -15.90 19.92 -5.80
N GLU A 549 -15.58 18.71 -5.34
CA GLU A 549 -14.90 17.71 -6.19
C GLU A 549 -15.73 17.35 -7.41
N THR A 550 -17.02 17.03 -7.22
CA THR A 550 -17.92 16.67 -8.32
C THR A 550 -17.93 17.76 -9.40
N SER A 551 -18.00 19.04 -9.01
CA SER A 551 -17.98 20.18 -9.93
C SER A 551 -16.65 20.31 -10.68
N TYR A 552 -15.51 20.19 -9.99
CA TYR A 552 -14.20 20.28 -10.62
C TYR A 552 -14.00 19.17 -11.66
N TRP A 553 -14.29 17.92 -11.27
CA TRP A 553 -14.16 16.76 -12.13
C TRP A 553 -15.09 16.85 -13.34
N SER A 554 -16.34 17.28 -13.15
CA SER A 554 -17.29 17.46 -14.26
C SER A 554 -16.79 18.49 -15.26
N ASP A 555 -16.29 19.63 -14.78
CA ASP A 555 -15.77 20.71 -15.62
C ASP A 555 -14.55 20.27 -16.43
N MET A 556 -13.58 19.60 -15.79
CA MET A 556 -12.40 19.06 -16.48
C MET A 556 -12.75 17.96 -17.48
N ASN A 557 -13.63 17.02 -17.10
CA ASN A 557 -14.07 15.95 -18.00
C ASN A 557 -14.80 16.51 -19.23
N ASN A 558 -15.74 17.44 -19.02
CA ASN A 558 -16.47 18.09 -20.11
C ASN A 558 -15.54 18.88 -21.03
N TYR A 559 -14.54 19.56 -20.47
CA TYR A 559 -13.55 20.27 -21.27
C TYR A 559 -12.77 19.30 -22.18
N VAL A 560 -12.27 18.19 -21.64
CA VAL A 560 -11.54 17.18 -22.42
C VAL A 560 -12.43 16.51 -23.47
N LYS A 561 -13.62 16.03 -23.08
CA LYS A 561 -14.50 15.26 -23.97
C LYS A 561 -15.20 16.13 -25.02
N HIS A 562 -15.66 17.32 -24.66
CA HIS A 562 -16.54 18.12 -25.51
C HIS A 562 -15.87 19.35 -26.12
N THR A 563 -14.98 20.03 -25.38
CA THR A 563 -14.27 21.19 -25.93
C THR A 563 -13.07 20.76 -26.77
N LEU A 564 -12.27 19.81 -26.27
CA LEU A 564 -11.11 19.28 -27.00
C LEU A 564 -11.48 18.13 -27.95
N ASN A 565 -12.73 17.65 -27.90
CA ASN A 565 -13.24 16.55 -28.72
C ASN A 565 -12.37 15.29 -28.66
N TYR A 566 -11.86 14.96 -27.46
CA TYR A 566 -11.04 13.76 -27.25
C TYR A 566 -11.85 12.49 -27.50
N GLN A 567 -11.36 11.64 -28.40
CA GLN A 567 -12.05 10.42 -28.84
C GLN A 567 -11.86 9.22 -27.91
N GLY A 568 -10.87 9.25 -27.01
CA GLY A 568 -10.60 8.18 -26.06
C GLY A 568 -11.43 8.28 -24.77
N LEU A 569 -11.03 7.52 -23.75
CA LEU A 569 -11.72 7.43 -22.47
C LEU A 569 -11.02 8.26 -21.39
N THR A 570 -11.77 8.80 -20.45
CA THR A 570 -11.22 9.61 -19.35
C THR A 570 -11.42 8.96 -17.99
N ALA A 571 -10.50 9.24 -17.06
CA ALA A 571 -10.63 9.00 -15.62
C ALA A 571 -10.21 10.24 -14.85
N GLY A 572 -10.75 10.43 -13.64
CA GLY A 572 -10.41 11.58 -12.79
C GLY A 572 -9.11 11.37 -12.04
N THR A 573 -9.18 10.54 -11.00
CA THR A 573 -8.04 10.11 -10.17
C THR A 573 -8.35 8.73 -9.56
N ALA A 574 -7.40 8.14 -8.81
CA ALA A 574 -7.63 6.87 -8.13
C ALA A 574 -8.74 6.97 -7.07
N ILE A 575 -9.59 5.94 -6.94
CA ILE A 575 -10.73 5.90 -5.99
C ILE A 575 -10.30 6.17 -4.54
N MET A 576 -9.07 5.80 -4.18
CA MET A 576 -8.57 6.06 -2.82
C MET A 576 -8.41 7.55 -2.48
N ASN A 577 -8.40 8.43 -3.49
CA ASN A 577 -8.17 9.88 -3.37
C ASN A 577 -9.43 10.75 -3.57
N SER A 578 -10.50 10.22 -4.18
CA SER A 578 -11.71 10.99 -4.53
C SER A 578 -13.00 10.14 -4.44
N PRO A 579 -14.17 10.72 -4.06
CA PRO A 579 -15.37 9.94 -3.76
C PRO A 579 -15.78 9.04 -4.93
N PRO A 580 -16.15 7.76 -4.69
CA PRO A 580 -16.65 6.88 -5.73
C PRO A 580 -17.77 7.49 -6.58
N SER A 581 -18.71 8.22 -5.96
CA SER A 581 -19.78 8.91 -6.70
C SER A 581 -19.25 10.00 -7.63
N ALA A 582 -18.23 10.75 -7.21
CA ALA A 582 -17.58 11.78 -8.02
C ALA A 582 -16.77 11.16 -9.16
N GLN A 583 -16.13 10.00 -8.96
CA GLN A 583 -15.40 9.30 -10.02
C GLN A 583 -16.32 8.57 -11.00
N LYS A 584 -17.56 8.23 -10.62
CA LYS A 584 -18.56 7.58 -11.50
C LYS A 584 -18.97 8.41 -12.72
N GLN A 585 -18.67 9.71 -12.75
CA GLN A 585 -18.96 10.56 -13.90
C GLN A 585 -17.98 10.40 -15.09
N PHE A 586 -16.88 9.66 -14.88
CA PHE A 586 -15.90 9.33 -15.91
C PHE A 586 -16.26 8.04 -16.66
N ASP A 587 -15.53 7.77 -17.75
CA ASP A 587 -15.76 6.59 -18.59
C ASP A 587 -15.38 5.28 -17.86
N PHE A 588 -14.42 5.35 -16.93
CA PHE A 588 -13.96 4.23 -16.11
C PHE A 588 -13.43 4.71 -14.75
N ALA A 589 -13.29 3.78 -13.81
CA ALA A 589 -12.69 4.01 -12.50
C ALA A 589 -11.30 3.39 -12.41
N ASP A 590 -10.41 4.04 -11.66
CA ASP A 590 -9.03 3.60 -11.50
C ASP A 590 -8.64 3.47 -10.02
N ALA A 591 -7.67 2.61 -9.71
CA ALA A 591 -7.15 2.45 -8.36
C ALA A 591 -5.67 2.07 -8.38
N HIS A 592 -4.94 2.41 -7.33
CA HIS A 592 -3.52 2.07 -7.23
C HIS A 592 -3.26 1.20 -6.01
N ALA A 593 -2.21 0.38 -6.06
CA ALA A 593 -1.70 -0.27 -4.86
C ALA A 593 -0.28 -0.80 -5.02
N TYR A 594 0.48 -0.72 -3.93
CA TYR A 594 1.83 -1.25 -3.84
C TYR A 594 1.89 -2.28 -2.72
N TRP A 595 2.23 -3.52 -3.05
CA TRP A 595 2.54 -4.52 -2.03
C TRP A 595 3.88 -4.16 -1.41
N GLN A 596 3.80 -3.69 -0.17
CA GLN A 596 4.90 -3.14 0.62
C GLN A 596 5.55 -1.92 -0.04
N HIS A 597 4.80 -0.81 -0.09
CA HIS A 597 5.33 0.49 -0.51
C HIS A 597 6.56 0.89 0.34
N PRO A 598 7.62 1.50 -0.24
CA PRO A 598 8.74 2.04 0.51
C PRO A 598 8.28 3.05 1.58
N ILE A 599 8.85 2.93 2.78
CA ILE A 599 8.64 3.85 3.90
C ILE A 599 9.91 4.67 4.08
N PHE A 600 9.75 5.99 4.23
CA PHE A 600 10.85 6.94 4.40
C PHE A 600 10.81 7.57 5.80
N PRO A 601 11.52 7.02 6.81
CA PRO A 601 11.47 7.54 8.18
C PRO A 601 12.04 8.96 8.37
N GLY A 602 12.84 9.44 7.41
CA GLY A 602 13.48 10.76 7.45
C GLY A 602 12.74 11.79 6.60
N ALA A 603 13.22 11.99 5.38
CA ALA A 603 12.60 12.88 4.39
C ALA A 603 11.85 12.07 3.33
N GLU A 604 10.77 12.64 2.79
CA GLU A 604 10.04 12.04 1.68
C GLU A 604 10.98 11.72 0.52
N TRP A 605 10.88 10.50 -0.01
CA TRP A 605 11.67 10.02 -1.15
C TRP A 605 13.20 10.03 -0.94
N ASP A 606 13.68 10.00 0.31
CA ASP A 606 15.12 9.84 0.60
C ASP A 606 15.64 8.48 0.09
N ALA A 607 16.42 8.52 -1.00
CA ALA A 607 17.00 7.34 -1.63
C ALA A 607 18.05 6.59 -0.78
N SER A 608 18.49 7.18 0.34
CA SER A 608 19.46 6.58 1.27
C SER A 608 18.84 6.08 2.57
N HIS A 609 17.66 6.58 2.95
CA HIS A 609 17.01 6.27 4.21
C HIS A 609 15.55 5.84 4.01
N TRP A 610 15.40 4.57 3.64
CA TRP A 610 14.11 3.96 3.32
C TRP A 610 14.10 2.49 3.73
N THR A 611 12.90 1.92 3.87
CA THR A 611 12.69 0.48 4.09
C THR A 611 11.50 -0.05 3.28
N VAL A 612 11.54 -1.31 2.89
CA VAL A 612 10.44 -2.08 2.29
C VAL A 612 10.26 -3.35 3.13
N ILE A 613 9.04 -3.66 3.53
CA ILE A 613 8.77 -4.88 4.28
C ILE A 613 9.00 -6.09 3.37
N ASN A 614 9.87 -7.00 3.78
CA ASN A 614 10.24 -8.18 3.00
C ASN A 614 9.32 -9.37 3.32
N GLU A 615 8.12 -9.36 2.72
CA GLU A 615 7.07 -10.36 2.96
C GLU A 615 6.39 -10.78 1.65
N SER A 616 6.13 -12.09 1.51
CA SER A 616 5.29 -12.63 0.43
C SER A 616 3.81 -12.41 0.76
N MET A 617 3.07 -11.87 -0.20
CA MET A 617 1.65 -11.59 -0.12
C MET A 617 0.84 -12.81 0.24
N VAL A 618 1.24 -14.01 -0.18
CA VAL A 618 0.52 -15.27 0.07
C VAL A 618 0.28 -15.57 1.56
N ASN A 619 1.00 -14.90 2.46
CA ASN A 619 0.83 -14.98 3.91
C ASN A 619 -0.16 -13.96 4.51
N ALA A 620 -0.79 -13.11 3.70
CA ALA A 620 -1.64 -12.02 4.17
C ALA A 620 -2.99 -11.97 3.46
N LEU A 621 -4.08 -11.93 4.24
CA LEU A 621 -5.42 -11.61 3.74
C LEU A 621 -5.64 -10.10 3.63
N ASN A 622 -5.04 -9.32 4.53
CA ASN A 622 -5.01 -7.87 4.37
C ASN A 622 -3.95 -7.50 3.33
N ASN A 623 -4.32 -7.62 2.05
CA ASN A 623 -3.44 -7.43 0.92
C ASN A 623 -4.00 -6.42 -0.10
N THR A 624 -3.16 -6.05 -1.06
CA THR A 624 -3.51 -5.07 -2.08
C THR A 624 -4.62 -5.56 -3.00
N LEU A 625 -4.69 -6.86 -3.33
CA LEU A 625 -5.72 -7.40 -4.23
C LEU A 625 -7.12 -7.25 -3.66
N SER A 626 -7.32 -7.63 -2.39
CA SER A 626 -8.59 -7.46 -1.69
C SER A 626 -8.93 -5.99 -1.46
N GLY A 627 -7.92 -5.15 -1.20
CA GLY A 627 -8.09 -3.69 -1.08
C GLY A 627 -8.57 -3.05 -2.39
N LEU A 628 -7.94 -3.39 -3.51
CA LEU A 628 -8.26 -2.91 -4.85
C LEU A 628 -9.65 -3.34 -5.29
N ALA A 629 -10.01 -4.62 -5.10
CA ALA A 629 -11.33 -5.13 -5.45
C ALA A 629 -12.46 -4.33 -4.77
N LYS A 630 -12.25 -3.90 -3.51
CA LYS A 630 -13.20 -3.11 -2.73
C LYS A 630 -13.37 -1.65 -3.19
N GLN A 631 -12.61 -1.21 -4.19
CA GLN A 631 -12.72 0.12 -4.80
C GLN A 631 -13.52 0.11 -6.11
N ARG A 632 -13.81 -1.07 -6.67
CA ARG A 632 -14.52 -1.19 -7.96
C ARG A 632 -15.94 -0.62 -7.89
N ILE A 633 -16.31 0.18 -8.89
CA ILE A 633 -17.67 0.71 -9.06
C ILE A 633 -18.45 -0.17 -10.04
N HIS A 634 -19.68 -0.53 -9.68
CA HIS A 634 -20.55 -1.37 -10.50
C HIS A 634 -20.90 -0.69 -11.84
N GLY A 635 -20.87 -1.47 -12.92
CA GLY A 635 -21.35 -1.05 -14.25
C GLY A 635 -20.44 -0.10 -15.04
N ILE A 636 -19.20 0.14 -14.61
CA ILE A 636 -18.16 0.81 -15.43
C ILE A 636 -16.86 -0.02 -15.41
N PRO A 637 -15.99 0.15 -16.41
CA PRO A 637 -14.69 -0.52 -16.43
C PRO A 637 -13.85 -0.12 -15.22
N PHE A 638 -12.96 -1.03 -14.83
CA PHE A 638 -12.06 -0.81 -13.69
C PHE A 638 -10.62 -1.14 -14.04
N THR A 639 -9.72 -0.21 -13.79
CA THR A 639 -8.28 -0.36 -14.03
C THR A 639 -7.49 -0.21 -12.75
N ILE A 640 -6.30 -0.81 -12.78
CA ILE A 640 -5.25 -0.58 -11.80
C ILE A 640 -4.08 0.08 -12.52
N SER A 641 -4.09 1.42 -12.64
CA SER A 641 -3.08 2.12 -13.43
C SER A 641 -1.70 2.19 -12.76
N GLU A 642 -1.60 1.81 -11.49
CA GLU A 642 -0.33 1.61 -10.77
C GLU A 642 -0.40 0.39 -9.84
N TYR A 643 0.38 -0.64 -10.17
CA TYR A 643 0.54 -1.81 -9.33
C TYR A 643 1.99 -2.29 -9.27
N GLN A 644 2.50 -2.58 -8.07
CA GLN A 644 3.82 -3.21 -7.93
C GLN A 644 4.03 -3.92 -6.60
N HIS A 645 4.95 -4.90 -6.60
CA HIS A 645 5.63 -5.42 -5.42
C HIS A 645 7.02 -4.82 -5.36
N ALA A 646 7.25 -3.86 -4.44
CA ALA A 646 8.45 -3.03 -4.47
C ALA A 646 9.73 -3.84 -4.20
N SER A 647 10.78 -3.61 -5.00
CA SER A 647 12.13 -4.07 -4.71
C SER A 647 12.65 -3.35 -3.44
N PRO A 648 13.49 -3.99 -2.61
CA PRO A 648 14.12 -5.30 -2.80
C PRO A 648 13.32 -6.43 -2.15
N ASN A 649 11.99 -6.35 -2.02
CA ASN A 649 11.21 -7.49 -1.51
C ASN A 649 11.55 -8.76 -2.32
N THR A 650 12.12 -9.73 -1.63
CA THR A 650 12.70 -10.95 -2.23
C THR A 650 11.64 -11.87 -2.85
N TYR A 651 10.37 -11.66 -2.48
CA TYR A 651 9.22 -12.41 -2.98
C TYR A 651 8.51 -11.72 -4.15
N SER A 652 8.97 -10.54 -4.57
CA SER A 652 8.26 -9.65 -5.51
C SER A 652 7.98 -10.22 -6.90
N SER A 653 8.57 -11.38 -7.26
CA SER A 653 8.25 -12.08 -8.51
C SER A 653 6.84 -12.67 -8.55
N GLU A 654 6.14 -12.80 -7.43
CA GLU A 654 4.72 -13.18 -7.40
C GLU A 654 3.77 -12.12 -7.96
N GLY A 655 4.19 -10.85 -7.93
CA GLY A 655 3.33 -9.71 -8.23
C GLY A 655 2.58 -9.82 -9.56
N PRO A 656 3.26 -10.07 -10.70
CA PRO A 656 2.59 -10.21 -12.00
C PRO A 656 1.55 -11.34 -12.05
N LEU A 657 1.88 -12.51 -11.48
CA LEU A 657 0.99 -13.67 -11.50
C LEU A 657 -0.26 -13.42 -10.63
N LEU A 658 -0.07 -12.95 -9.40
CA LEU A 658 -1.17 -12.71 -8.47
C LEU A 658 -2.10 -11.59 -8.96
N ALA A 659 -1.53 -10.51 -9.50
CA ALA A 659 -2.33 -9.41 -10.05
C ALA A 659 -3.16 -9.86 -11.25
N ALA A 660 -2.57 -10.58 -12.21
CA ALA A 660 -3.29 -11.06 -13.38
C ALA A 660 -4.37 -12.08 -13.00
N ALA A 661 -4.08 -13.03 -12.10
CA ALA A 661 -5.03 -14.04 -11.69
C ALA A 661 -6.24 -13.45 -10.96
N TYR A 662 -6.00 -12.66 -9.91
CA TYR A 662 -7.09 -12.06 -9.15
C TYR A 662 -7.75 -10.90 -9.88
N GLY A 663 -7.04 -10.18 -10.75
CA GLY A 663 -7.65 -9.20 -11.63
C GLY A 663 -8.59 -9.83 -12.66
N ALA A 664 -8.23 -11.00 -13.21
CA ALA A 664 -9.10 -11.76 -14.11
C ALA A 664 -10.33 -12.30 -13.37
N LEU A 665 -10.13 -12.88 -12.17
CA LEU A 665 -11.22 -13.31 -11.29
C LEU A 665 -12.18 -12.17 -10.96
N GLN A 666 -11.63 -11.00 -10.60
CA GLN A 666 -12.40 -9.80 -10.29
C GLN A 666 -12.99 -9.10 -11.52
N ASP A 667 -12.65 -9.59 -12.72
CA ASP A 667 -13.13 -9.08 -13.99
C ASP A 667 -12.73 -7.64 -14.28
N TRP A 668 -11.51 -7.27 -13.88
CA TRP A 668 -10.88 -5.98 -14.18
C TRP A 668 -10.60 -5.84 -15.69
N ASP A 669 -10.45 -4.59 -16.14
CA ASP A 669 -10.23 -4.27 -17.56
C ASP A 669 -8.80 -3.84 -17.86
N GLY A 670 -8.00 -3.47 -16.85
CA GLY A 670 -6.58 -3.16 -17.03
C GLY A 670 -5.74 -3.24 -15.76
N ILE A 671 -4.49 -3.68 -15.90
CA ILE A 671 -3.46 -3.63 -14.85
C ILE A 671 -2.19 -3.04 -15.47
N MET A 672 -1.62 -2.01 -14.86
CA MET A 672 -0.38 -1.37 -15.29
C MET A 672 0.69 -1.47 -14.20
N PHE A 673 1.80 -2.13 -14.52
CA PHE A 673 2.88 -2.34 -13.57
C PHE A 673 3.76 -1.09 -13.44
N PHE A 674 3.96 -0.62 -12.20
CA PHE A 674 4.80 0.54 -11.89
C PHE A 674 6.19 0.07 -11.44
N ALA A 675 7.29 0.31 -12.14
CA ALA A 675 7.40 0.99 -13.43
C ALA A 675 8.42 0.29 -14.34
N TYR A 676 8.36 0.58 -15.64
CA TYR A 676 9.28 0.11 -16.66
C TYR A 676 10.19 1.27 -17.10
N ASP A 677 11.28 1.46 -16.36
CA ASP A 677 12.14 2.63 -16.52
C ASP A 677 13.59 2.27 -16.86
N ALA A 678 14.30 3.25 -17.41
CA ALA A 678 15.72 3.16 -17.65
C ALA A 678 16.50 3.09 -16.33
N GLY A 679 17.67 2.44 -16.35
CA GLY A 679 18.60 2.45 -15.23
C GLY A 679 19.32 3.80 -15.07
N PRO A 680 20.33 3.86 -14.18
CA PRO A 680 21.01 5.11 -13.84
C PRO A 680 21.57 5.83 -15.07
N GLY A 681 21.33 7.14 -15.15
CA GLY A 681 21.76 7.98 -16.28
C GLY A 681 20.98 7.74 -17.58
N GLY A 682 19.77 7.17 -17.50
CA GLY A 682 18.95 6.86 -18.69
C GLY A 682 19.42 5.62 -19.44
N ASN A 683 20.18 4.73 -18.79
CA ASN A 683 20.72 3.53 -19.42
C ASN A 683 19.71 2.38 -19.41
N TRP A 684 19.06 2.15 -20.56
CA TRP A 684 18.14 1.02 -20.75
C TRP A 684 18.82 -0.35 -20.72
N ASP A 685 20.12 -0.42 -21.03
CA ASP A 685 20.94 -1.64 -21.06
C ASP A 685 21.73 -1.84 -19.76
N ALA A 686 21.24 -1.33 -18.63
CA ALA A 686 21.98 -1.40 -17.37
C ALA A 686 22.28 -2.86 -16.97
N GLY A 687 21.37 -3.79 -17.24
CA GLY A 687 21.49 -5.21 -16.89
C GLY A 687 21.31 -5.51 -15.39
N TYR A 688 20.83 -4.54 -14.62
CA TYR A 688 20.45 -4.64 -13.21
C TYR A 688 19.36 -3.61 -12.86
N PHE A 689 18.60 -3.85 -11.79
CA PHE A 689 17.62 -2.89 -11.28
C PHE A 689 18.22 -2.04 -10.15
N SER A 690 17.90 -0.75 -10.10
CA SER A 690 18.59 0.23 -9.23
C SER A 690 17.67 1.05 -8.32
N ASP A 691 16.40 0.70 -8.25
CA ASP A 691 15.39 1.38 -7.44
C ASP A 691 14.24 0.42 -7.07
N PHE A 692 13.29 0.93 -6.28
CA PHE A 692 12.18 0.16 -5.71
C PHE A 692 11.16 -0.33 -6.74
N PHE A 693 11.03 0.35 -7.87
CA PHE A 693 9.89 0.16 -8.77
C PHE A 693 10.29 -0.35 -10.15
N SER A 694 11.48 0.00 -10.64
CA SER A 694 11.92 -0.34 -11.99
C SER A 694 11.99 -1.85 -12.22
N MET A 695 11.29 -2.29 -13.26
CA MET A 695 11.17 -3.70 -13.63
C MET A 695 11.85 -4.06 -14.95
N ASN A 696 12.27 -3.09 -15.78
CA ASN A 696 12.86 -3.35 -17.11
C ASN A 696 14.01 -4.38 -17.05
N ALA A 697 14.88 -4.24 -16.06
CA ALA A 697 16.03 -5.12 -15.83
C ALA A 697 15.78 -6.18 -14.73
N HIS A 698 14.54 -6.37 -14.27
CA HIS A 698 14.22 -7.32 -13.20
C HIS A 698 13.76 -8.67 -13.80
N PRO A 699 14.63 -9.68 -13.92
CA PRO A 699 14.41 -10.83 -14.80
C PRO A 699 13.19 -11.68 -14.38
N THR A 700 12.98 -11.87 -13.08
CA THR A 700 11.89 -12.72 -12.57
C THR A 700 10.51 -12.09 -12.75
N LYS A 701 10.36 -10.78 -12.52
CA LYS A 701 9.11 -10.03 -12.78
C LYS A 701 8.78 -10.00 -14.27
N MET A 702 9.76 -9.71 -15.13
CA MET A 702 9.57 -9.69 -16.58
C MET A 702 9.22 -11.07 -17.15
N ALA A 703 9.84 -12.14 -16.67
CA ALA A 703 9.49 -13.49 -17.09
C ALA A 703 8.04 -13.87 -16.70
N ASN A 704 7.65 -13.59 -15.45
CA ASN A 704 6.29 -13.84 -14.98
C ASN A 704 5.24 -12.94 -15.67
N LEU A 705 5.64 -11.79 -16.23
CA LEU A 705 4.75 -10.94 -17.02
C LEU A 705 4.23 -11.64 -18.29
N LEU A 706 5.00 -12.54 -18.91
CA LEU A 706 4.56 -13.34 -20.07
C LEU A 706 3.34 -14.23 -19.71
N VAL A 707 3.43 -14.89 -18.56
CA VAL A 707 2.36 -15.75 -18.06
C VAL A 707 1.18 -14.91 -17.58
N ALA A 708 1.45 -13.78 -16.91
CA ALA A 708 0.42 -12.82 -16.51
C ALA A 708 -0.39 -12.29 -17.70
N ALA A 709 0.28 -11.98 -18.83
CA ALA A 709 -0.39 -11.57 -20.06
C ALA A 709 -1.30 -12.67 -20.62
N SER A 710 -0.87 -13.93 -20.56
CA SER A 710 -1.70 -15.08 -20.93
C SER A 710 -2.92 -15.21 -20.01
N ILE A 711 -2.71 -15.18 -18.69
CA ILE A 711 -3.78 -15.26 -17.68
C ILE A 711 -4.85 -14.20 -17.93
N PHE A 712 -4.46 -12.93 -18.02
CA PHE A 712 -5.39 -11.82 -18.00
C PHE A 712 -6.00 -11.50 -19.37
N ARG A 713 -5.16 -11.37 -20.41
CA ARG A 713 -5.60 -10.90 -21.74
C ARG A 713 -6.27 -12.01 -22.55
N ARG A 714 -5.77 -13.25 -22.46
CA ARG A 714 -6.40 -14.41 -23.11
C ARG A 714 -7.61 -14.91 -22.32
N GLY A 715 -7.67 -14.56 -21.04
CA GLY A 715 -8.75 -14.96 -20.14
C GLY A 715 -8.61 -16.41 -19.68
N ASP A 716 -7.39 -16.88 -19.41
CA ASP A 716 -7.18 -18.24 -18.93
C ASP A 716 -7.81 -18.46 -17.56
N VAL A 717 -7.79 -17.44 -16.69
CA VAL A 717 -8.61 -17.41 -15.47
C VAL A 717 -9.94 -16.74 -15.79
N ALA A 718 -11.02 -17.43 -15.45
CA ALA A 718 -12.38 -16.94 -15.60
C ALA A 718 -12.73 -15.90 -14.54
N ALA A 719 -13.61 -14.97 -14.91
CA ALA A 719 -14.26 -14.09 -13.95
C ALA A 719 -15.11 -14.91 -12.96
N ALA A 720 -15.15 -14.51 -11.68
CA ALA A 720 -15.92 -15.24 -10.67
C ALA A 720 -17.41 -15.32 -11.06
N HIS A 721 -18.00 -16.49 -10.83
CA HIS A 721 -19.40 -16.75 -11.13
C HIS A 721 -20.33 -15.85 -10.33
N ASN A 722 -20.03 -15.65 -9.05
CA ASN A 722 -20.80 -14.79 -8.16
C ASN A 722 -20.16 -13.41 -8.01
N ALA A 723 -21.02 -12.41 -7.81
CA ALA A 723 -20.61 -11.04 -7.50
C ALA A 723 -21.29 -10.55 -6.23
N LEU A 724 -20.51 -10.05 -5.28
CA LEU A 724 -20.99 -9.26 -4.16
C LEU A 724 -21.03 -7.79 -4.59
N VAL A 725 -22.24 -7.29 -4.83
CA VAL A 725 -22.49 -5.87 -5.05
C VAL A 725 -23.00 -5.28 -3.74
N MET A 726 -22.24 -4.34 -3.15
CA MET A 726 -22.62 -3.65 -1.92
C MET A 726 -23.36 -2.35 -2.23
N ASN A 727 -24.40 -2.05 -1.45
CA ASN A 727 -25.08 -0.76 -1.50
C ASN A 727 -24.13 0.32 -1.00
N PHE A 728 -23.93 1.35 -1.83
CA PHE A 728 -23.08 2.49 -1.53
C PHE A 728 -23.74 3.79 -1.99
N ASP A 729 -24.97 4.02 -1.51
CA ASP A 729 -25.75 5.19 -1.89
C ASP A 729 -25.09 6.51 -1.43
N PRO A 730 -25.56 7.67 -1.93
CA PRO A 730 -24.99 8.96 -1.56
C PRO A 730 -25.03 9.29 -0.06
N GLN A 731 -25.91 8.68 0.75
CA GLN A 731 -25.94 8.91 2.19
C GLN A 731 -24.89 8.07 2.90
N THR A 732 -24.74 6.81 2.50
CA THR A 732 -23.70 5.90 2.99
C THR A 732 -22.31 6.46 2.72
N GLU A 733 -22.07 6.94 1.50
CA GLU A 733 -20.80 7.60 1.16
C GLU A 733 -20.57 8.86 2.00
N LEU A 734 -21.60 9.71 2.15
CA LEU A 734 -21.48 10.94 2.95
C LEU A 734 -21.19 10.65 4.42
N ASP A 735 -21.83 9.65 5.00
CA ASP A 735 -21.58 9.21 6.38
C ASP A 735 -20.13 8.74 6.54
N ILE A 736 -19.59 8.00 5.57
CA ILE A 736 -18.19 7.57 5.56
C ILE A 736 -17.26 8.79 5.47
N LEU A 737 -17.49 9.69 4.52
CA LEU A 737 -16.67 10.90 4.35
C LEU A 737 -16.67 11.78 5.61
N ALA A 738 -17.79 11.86 6.32
CA ALA A 738 -17.90 12.67 7.54
C ALA A 738 -17.31 11.99 8.80
N THR A 739 -17.20 10.65 8.84
CA THR A 739 -16.92 9.95 10.11
C THR A 739 -15.79 8.91 10.09
N LYS A 740 -15.45 8.36 8.92
CA LYS A 740 -14.56 7.19 8.78
C LYS A 740 -13.46 7.36 7.74
N GLY A 741 -13.60 8.29 6.81
CA GLY A 741 -12.63 8.53 5.74
C GLY A 741 -11.25 8.91 6.28
N GLY A 742 -10.22 8.59 5.50
CA GLY A 742 -8.83 8.95 5.81
C GLY A 742 -8.05 9.26 4.55
N ALA A 743 -6.87 9.85 4.73
CA ALA A 743 -5.92 10.06 3.63
C ALA A 743 -5.61 8.69 2.99
N TRP A 744 -5.67 8.64 1.66
CA TRP A 744 -5.40 7.42 0.87
C TRP A 744 -6.38 6.25 1.06
N ASN A 745 -7.52 6.49 1.72
CA ASN A 745 -8.67 5.60 1.75
C ASN A 745 -9.90 6.42 2.14
N ILE A 746 -10.31 7.33 1.25
CA ILE A 746 -11.34 8.32 1.59
C ILE A 746 -12.74 7.70 1.72
N ALA A 747 -13.09 6.73 0.86
CA ALA A 747 -14.36 6.03 0.81
C ALA A 747 -14.22 4.80 -0.10
N SER A 748 -14.61 3.62 0.40
CA SER A 748 -14.49 2.34 -0.32
C SER A 748 -15.27 1.25 0.41
N GLY A 749 -15.37 0.06 -0.20
CA GLY A 749 -15.99 -1.12 0.42
C GLY A 749 -15.33 -1.57 1.71
N ALA A 750 -14.08 -1.14 1.99
CA ALA A 750 -13.42 -1.44 3.26
C ALA A 750 -14.15 -0.84 4.48
N HIS A 751 -14.87 0.27 4.29
CA HIS A 751 -15.64 0.94 5.36
C HIS A 751 -16.97 0.27 5.68
N LEU A 752 -17.39 -0.70 4.84
CA LEU A 752 -18.63 -1.46 5.01
C LEU A 752 -18.43 -2.74 5.82
N GLY A 753 -17.22 -3.02 6.30
CA GLY A 753 -16.93 -4.22 7.09
C GLY A 753 -16.89 -5.51 6.26
N VAL A 754 -16.72 -5.41 4.93
CA VAL A 754 -16.57 -6.58 4.05
C VAL A 754 -15.24 -7.29 4.36
N PRO A 755 -15.27 -8.59 4.71
CA PRO A 755 -14.07 -9.36 4.99
C PRO A 755 -13.09 -9.44 3.79
N ASN A 756 -11.79 -9.49 4.07
CA ASN A 756 -10.75 -9.46 3.04
C ASN A 756 -10.61 -10.76 2.24
N ASP A 757 -11.17 -11.86 2.71
CA ASP A 757 -11.21 -13.15 2.01
C ASP A 757 -12.27 -13.19 0.91
N VAL A 758 -13.34 -12.39 1.03
CA VAL A 758 -14.45 -12.40 0.06
C VAL A 758 -13.99 -12.05 -1.36
N PRO A 759 -13.18 -11.00 -1.60
CA PRO A 759 -12.65 -10.72 -2.94
C PRO A 759 -11.65 -11.76 -3.49
N LEU A 760 -11.20 -12.71 -2.67
CA LEU A 760 -10.40 -13.83 -3.17
C LEU A 760 -11.28 -14.93 -3.78
N MET A 761 -12.59 -14.90 -3.54
CA MET A 761 -13.51 -15.96 -3.95
C MET A 761 -14.59 -15.50 -4.93
N HIS A 762 -15.02 -14.24 -4.81
CA HIS A 762 -16.13 -13.67 -5.58
C HIS A 762 -15.76 -12.29 -6.11
N ARG A 763 -16.38 -11.87 -7.23
CA ARG A 763 -16.27 -10.50 -7.71
C ARG A 763 -16.85 -9.52 -6.69
N PHE A 764 -16.25 -8.35 -6.56
CA PHE A 764 -16.76 -7.27 -5.71
C PHE A 764 -17.12 -6.03 -6.54
N ALA A 765 -18.14 -5.28 -6.11
CA ALA A 765 -18.41 -3.94 -6.60
C ALA A 765 -19.19 -3.09 -5.59
N LEU A 766 -19.07 -1.78 -5.71
CA LEU A 766 -19.95 -0.79 -5.08
C LEU A 766 -21.03 -0.35 -6.07
N ASP A 767 -22.30 -0.48 -5.70
CA ASP A 767 -23.38 0.21 -6.42
C ASP A 767 -23.54 1.60 -5.81
N VAL A 768 -23.00 2.59 -6.52
CA VAL A 768 -22.99 4.01 -6.12
C VAL A 768 -24.18 4.79 -6.67
N SER A 769 -25.18 4.11 -7.23
CA SER A 769 -26.37 4.78 -7.75
C SER A 769 -27.22 5.36 -6.60
N PRO A 770 -28.07 6.38 -6.88
CA PRO A 770 -28.98 6.93 -5.86
C PRO A 770 -29.93 5.89 -5.24
N THR A 771 -30.20 4.81 -5.95
CA THR A 771 -31.07 3.70 -5.53
C THR A 771 -30.35 2.38 -5.81
N PRO A 772 -29.38 1.99 -4.96
CA PRO A 772 -28.54 0.84 -5.24
C PRO A 772 -29.33 -0.47 -5.12
N ALA A 773 -28.97 -1.44 -5.96
CA ALA A 773 -29.63 -2.74 -6.07
C ALA A 773 -28.81 -3.91 -5.49
N GLY A 774 -27.73 -3.61 -4.76
CA GLY A 774 -26.90 -4.58 -4.06
C GLY A 774 -27.42 -4.97 -2.66
N THR A 775 -26.53 -5.52 -1.83
CA THR A 775 -26.80 -5.82 -0.42
C THR A 775 -26.28 -4.73 0.51
N ALA A 776 -27.04 -4.42 1.57
CA ALA A 776 -26.60 -3.52 2.64
C ALA A 776 -25.81 -4.26 3.74
N VAL A 777 -25.95 -5.59 3.83
CA VAL A 777 -25.33 -6.39 4.89
C VAL A 777 -24.11 -7.09 4.31
N PRO A 778 -22.89 -6.82 4.84
CA PRO A 778 -21.69 -7.54 4.42
C PRO A 778 -21.80 -9.02 4.81
N PRO A 779 -21.25 -9.94 4.02
CA PRO A 779 -21.19 -11.35 4.41
C PRO A 779 -20.26 -11.56 5.60
N LEU A 780 -20.38 -12.73 6.24
CA LEU A 780 -19.44 -13.17 7.26
C LEU A 780 -18.13 -13.65 6.60
N ALA A 781 -17.03 -13.54 7.35
CA ALA A 781 -15.75 -14.11 6.93
C ALA A 781 -15.85 -15.63 6.82
N THR A 782 -15.13 -16.20 5.86
CA THR A 782 -15.08 -17.65 5.65
C THR A 782 -14.37 -18.33 6.81
N SER A 783 -14.88 -19.50 7.21
CA SER A 783 -14.23 -20.31 8.24
C SER A 783 -13.05 -21.10 7.69
N GLY A 784 -11.90 -21.00 8.34
CA GLY A 784 -10.73 -21.82 8.05
C GLY A 784 -9.66 -21.10 7.23
N PRO A 785 -8.54 -21.78 6.91
CA PRO A 785 -7.36 -21.13 6.35
C PRO A 785 -7.22 -21.28 4.82
N VAL A 786 -8.28 -21.73 4.13
CA VAL A 786 -8.24 -22.03 2.69
C VAL A 786 -9.40 -21.31 2.01
N TYR A 787 -9.09 -20.54 0.97
CA TYR A 787 -10.04 -19.73 0.21
C TYR A 787 -9.96 -20.15 -1.26
N VAL A 788 -11.08 -20.61 -1.82
CA VAL A 788 -11.15 -21.14 -3.18
C VAL A 788 -12.13 -20.30 -3.97
N SER A 789 -11.75 -19.85 -5.16
CA SER A 789 -12.66 -19.14 -6.05
C SER A 789 -13.87 -19.99 -6.40
N ASP A 790 -15.00 -19.34 -6.67
CA ASP A 790 -16.20 -20.06 -7.10
C ASP A 790 -16.11 -20.63 -8.54
N THR A 791 -15.01 -20.34 -9.24
CA THR A 791 -14.58 -21.00 -10.47
C THR A 791 -13.77 -22.28 -10.21
N GLU A 792 -13.31 -22.47 -8.96
CA GLU A 792 -12.35 -23.51 -8.53
C GLU A 792 -10.93 -23.38 -9.13
N GLU A 793 -10.69 -22.38 -9.98
CA GLU A 793 -9.41 -22.17 -10.66
C GLU A 793 -8.33 -21.53 -9.78
N LEU A 794 -8.73 -20.80 -8.73
CA LEU A 794 -7.81 -20.15 -7.80
C LEU A 794 -8.00 -20.69 -6.39
N ARG A 795 -6.90 -21.05 -5.73
CA ARG A 795 -6.89 -21.48 -4.34
C ARG A 795 -5.80 -20.76 -3.59
N TRP A 796 -6.17 -20.08 -2.52
CA TRP A 796 -5.28 -19.45 -1.55
C TRP A 796 -5.27 -20.29 -0.27
N ASP A 797 -4.16 -20.98 0.00
CA ASP A 797 -4.01 -21.92 1.11
C ASP A 797 -3.01 -21.38 2.14
N MET A 798 -3.53 -21.00 3.31
CA MET A 798 -2.78 -20.53 4.47
C MET A 798 -2.80 -21.55 5.62
N SER A 799 -3.10 -22.83 5.35
CA SER A 799 -3.24 -23.86 6.37
C SER A 799 -1.95 -24.08 7.18
N ALA A 800 -0.80 -23.86 6.55
CA ALA A 800 0.50 -23.83 7.20
C ALA A 800 0.88 -22.39 7.56
N ALA A 801 1.05 -22.12 8.85
CA ALA A 801 1.39 -20.79 9.37
C ALA A 801 2.66 -20.23 8.69
N ASN A 802 2.56 -19.00 8.17
CA ASN A 802 3.61 -18.28 7.43
C ASN A 802 4.15 -19.03 6.20
N LYS A 803 3.39 -20.00 5.68
CA LYS A 803 3.75 -20.85 4.54
C LYS A 803 2.61 -20.91 3.54
N GLY A 804 2.01 -19.75 3.28
CA GLY A 804 0.94 -19.59 2.32
C GLY A 804 1.35 -20.04 0.93
N VAL A 805 0.39 -20.51 0.15
CA VAL A 805 0.57 -20.85 -1.25
C VAL A 805 -0.70 -20.54 -2.02
N VAL A 806 -0.55 -19.95 -3.20
CA VAL A 806 -1.62 -19.75 -4.16
C VAL A 806 -1.40 -20.70 -5.33
N THR A 807 -2.45 -21.41 -5.73
CA THR A 807 -2.42 -22.23 -6.96
C THR A 807 -3.40 -21.67 -7.99
N ILE A 808 -2.98 -21.72 -9.26
CA ILE A 808 -3.78 -21.41 -10.44
C ILE A 808 -3.96 -22.72 -11.21
N ASP A 809 -5.19 -23.16 -11.40
CA ASP A 809 -5.51 -24.43 -12.05
C ASP A 809 -6.61 -24.22 -13.10
N THR A 810 -6.22 -23.84 -14.30
CA THR A 810 -7.13 -23.56 -15.43
C THR A 810 -6.90 -24.57 -16.56
N ALA A 811 -7.73 -24.55 -17.60
CA ALA A 811 -7.55 -25.41 -18.77
C ALA A 811 -6.22 -25.16 -19.53
N ARG A 812 -5.65 -23.95 -19.45
CA ARG A 812 -4.47 -23.52 -20.26
C ARG A 812 -3.28 -23.05 -19.44
N THR A 813 -3.49 -22.71 -18.17
CA THR A 813 -2.45 -22.21 -17.28
C THR A 813 -2.49 -22.96 -15.94
N LYS A 814 -1.35 -23.48 -15.51
CA LYS A 814 -1.11 -24.06 -14.19
C LYS A 814 -0.04 -23.26 -13.46
N ALA A 815 -0.22 -22.92 -12.19
CA ALA A 815 0.82 -22.28 -11.40
C ALA A 815 0.78 -22.61 -9.91
N VAL A 816 1.95 -22.61 -9.28
CA VAL A 816 2.15 -22.60 -7.84
C VAL A 816 2.95 -21.33 -7.50
N VAL A 817 2.45 -20.53 -6.57
CA VAL A 817 3.06 -19.27 -6.13
C VAL A 817 3.09 -19.27 -4.61
N GLY A 818 4.28 -19.24 -4.02
CA GLY A 818 4.41 -19.16 -2.56
C GLY A 818 5.42 -20.12 -1.99
N PHE A 819 5.22 -20.46 -0.71
CA PHE A 819 6.12 -21.36 -0.02
C PHE A 819 5.92 -22.80 -0.52
N ILE A 820 6.99 -23.50 -0.89
CA ILE A 820 6.88 -24.88 -1.40
C ILE A 820 7.03 -25.89 -0.27
N ASN A 821 7.97 -25.67 0.67
CA ASN A 821 8.23 -26.51 1.86
C ASN A 821 8.19 -28.04 1.61
N GLY A 822 8.72 -28.52 0.48
CA GLY A 822 8.70 -29.94 0.13
C GLY A 822 7.29 -30.52 -0.09
N ARG A 823 6.31 -29.66 -0.38
CA ARG A 823 4.96 -30.07 -0.76
C ARG A 823 4.93 -30.47 -2.24
N ASP A 824 4.14 -31.50 -2.51
CA ASP A 824 3.77 -31.89 -3.86
C ASP A 824 2.44 -31.24 -4.23
N PHE A 825 2.35 -30.68 -5.43
CA PHE A 825 1.16 -30.02 -5.94
C PHE A 825 0.62 -30.81 -7.13
N THR A 826 -0.69 -31.00 -7.18
CA THR A 826 -1.40 -31.59 -8.33
C THR A 826 -2.45 -30.59 -8.76
N LEU A 827 -2.31 -30.09 -9.99
CA LEU A 827 -3.18 -29.08 -10.61
C LEU A 827 -3.87 -29.74 -11.81
N GLY A 828 -5.08 -30.25 -11.58
CA GLY A 828 -5.77 -31.17 -12.47
C GLY A 828 -4.92 -32.40 -12.80
N ASN A 829 -4.44 -32.46 -14.04
CA ASN A 829 -3.65 -33.54 -14.60
C ASN A 829 -2.13 -33.26 -14.64
N VAL A 830 -1.68 -32.17 -14.02
CA VAL A 830 -0.26 -31.77 -13.93
C VAL A 830 0.24 -31.94 -12.50
N GLY A 831 1.36 -32.65 -12.34
CA GLY A 831 2.07 -32.78 -11.06
C GLY A 831 3.27 -31.85 -10.99
N ILE A 832 3.46 -31.12 -9.89
CA ILE A 832 4.58 -30.21 -9.65
C ILE A 832 5.21 -30.52 -8.30
N ARG A 833 6.50 -30.86 -8.30
CA ARG A 833 7.31 -31.01 -7.08
C ARG A 833 8.51 -30.12 -7.17
N VAL A 834 8.67 -29.20 -6.24
CA VAL A 834 9.80 -28.28 -6.21
C VAL A 834 10.84 -28.80 -5.23
N GLY A 835 12.10 -28.84 -5.67
CA GLY A 835 13.23 -29.18 -4.83
C GLY A 835 13.56 -28.08 -3.84
N HIS A 836 14.70 -28.18 -3.16
CA HIS A 836 15.16 -27.16 -2.23
C HIS A 836 15.41 -25.82 -2.95
N THR A 837 14.87 -24.73 -2.38
CA THR A 837 15.15 -23.34 -2.78
C THR A 837 15.73 -22.55 -1.62
N LEU A 838 16.37 -21.42 -1.88
CA LEU A 838 17.05 -20.56 -0.92
C LEU A 838 16.10 -19.96 0.14
N GLN A 839 14.81 -19.90 -0.15
CA GLN A 839 13.80 -19.27 0.71
C GLN A 839 12.62 -20.21 1.04
N ASP A 840 12.71 -21.51 0.72
CA ASP A 840 11.57 -22.44 0.73
C ASP A 840 10.33 -21.90 -0.03
N TRP A 841 10.57 -21.04 -1.01
CA TRP A 841 9.59 -20.29 -1.78
C TRP A 841 9.96 -20.32 -3.26
N ALA A 842 8.96 -20.37 -4.13
CA ALA A 842 9.13 -20.26 -5.58
C ALA A 842 7.83 -19.83 -6.28
N THR A 843 7.96 -19.40 -7.52
CA THR A 843 6.87 -19.51 -8.50
C THR A 843 7.23 -20.56 -9.54
N VAL A 844 6.27 -21.42 -9.89
CA VAL A 844 6.36 -22.37 -11.01
C VAL A 844 5.08 -22.23 -11.80
N SER A 845 5.19 -21.80 -13.06
CA SER A 845 4.04 -21.51 -13.91
C SER A 845 4.21 -22.12 -15.30
N LEU A 846 3.10 -22.57 -15.86
CA LEU A 846 3.00 -23.33 -17.08
C LEU A 846 1.86 -22.73 -17.90
N ALA A 847 2.13 -22.18 -19.07
CA ALA A 847 1.14 -21.57 -19.96
C ALA A 847 1.18 -22.24 -21.34
N LEU A 848 0.16 -23.04 -21.62
CA LEU A 848 -0.03 -23.69 -22.92
C LEU A 848 -0.54 -22.66 -23.93
N GLN A 849 0.12 -22.55 -25.08
CA GLN A 849 -0.19 -21.51 -26.06
C GLN A 849 -1.42 -21.83 -26.90
N ASP A 850 -1.70 -23.10 -27.18
CA ASP A 850 -2.81 -23.55 -28.03
C ASP A 850 -3.43 -24.84 -27.48
N GLY A 851 -4.75 -24.99 -27.59
CA GLY A 851 -5.51 -26.07 -26.96
C GLY A 851 -5.62 -25.95 -25.42
N SER A 852 -5.65 -27.09 -24.74
CA SER A 852 -5.75 -27.22 -23.27
C SER A 852 -4.86 -28.35 -22.75
N PHE A 853 -4.60 -28.40 -21.44
CA PHE A 853 -3.85 -29.51 -20.83
C PHE A 853 -4.57 -30.86 -20.98
N ASP A 854 -5.90 -30.90 -21.11
CA ASP A 854 -6.65 -32.14 -21.36
C ASP A 854 -6.68 -32.51 -22.86
N GLN A 855 -6.62 -31.50 -23.73
CA GLN A 855 -6.71 -31.64 -25.19
C GLN A 855 -5.74 -30.65 -25.83
N PRO A 856 -4.44 -30.95 -25.89
CA PRO A 856 -3.47 -30.09 -26.56
C PRO A 856 -3.75 -30.08 -28.06
N GLU A 857 -3.59 -28.92 -28.70
CA GLU A 857 -3.62 -28.85 -30.16
C GLU A 857 -2.36 -29.51 -30.76
N VAL A 858 -2.45 -29.95 -32.01
CA VAL A 858 -1.31 -30.57 -32.71
C VAL A 858 -0.19 -29.55 -32.85
N GLY A 859 1.01 -29.87 -32.34
CA GLY A 859 2.14 -28.94 -32.33
C GLY A 859 2.04 -27.89 -31.22
N ALA A 860 1.20 -28.09 -30.20
CA ALA A 860 1.07 -27.16 -29.08
C ALA A 860 2.42 -26.93 -28.39
N ALA A 861 2.68 -25.67 -28.09
CA ALA A 861 3.84 -25.24 -27.33
C ALA A 861 3.43 -24.77 -25.94
N LEU A 862 4.25 -25.10 -24.95
CA LEU A 862 4.05 -24.76 -23.55
C LEU A 862 5.25 -23.96 -23.06
N LEU A 863 4.96 -22.77 -22.53
CA LEU A 863 5.94 -21.95 -21.80
C LEU A 863 5.95 -22.38 -20.33
N VAL A 864 7.11 -22.74 -19.80
CA VAL A 864 7.32 -22.96 -18.37
C VAL A 864 8.20 -21.84 -17.83
N VAL A 865 7.78 -21.14 -16.77
CA VAL A 865 8.56 -20.12 -16.07
C VAL A 865 8.69 -20.49 -14.60
N THR A 866 9.91 -20.47 -14.09
CA THR A 866 10.23 -20.75 -12.70
C THR A 866 11.06 -19.63 -12.09
N THR A 867 10.64 -19.08 -10.96
CA THR A 867 11.35 -17.98 -10.28
C THR A 867 11.50 -18.24 -8.77
N GLY A 868 12.55 -17.69 -8.18
CA GLY A 868 12.78 -17.64 -6.74
C GLY A 868 13.51 -16.35 -6.39
N LEU A 869 14.53 -16.44 -5.54
CA LEU A 869 15.35 -15.29 -5.16
C LEU A 869 16.02 -14.65 -6.39
N VAL A 870 16.09 -13.31 -6.39
CA VAL A 870 16.83 -12.52 -7.37
C VAL A 870 17.63 -11.45 -6.64
N GLU A 871 18.86 -11.23 -7.08
CA GLU A 871 19.76 -10.19 -6.57
C GLU A 871 20.53 -9.55 -7.73
N ASN A 872 21.19 -8.43 -7.47
CA ASN A 872 22.22 -7.91 -8.37
C ASN A 872 23.60 -8.39 -7.90
N THR A 873 24.56 -8.45 -8.82
CA THR A 873 25.96 -8.71 -8.45
C THR A 873 26.44 -7.63 -7.47
N ASN A 874 27.06 -8.03 -6.35
CA ASN A 874 27.50 -7.12 -5.28
C ASN A 874 26.39 -6.27 -4.61
N MET A 875 25.12 -6.71 -4.64
CA MET A 875 24.05 -6.11 -3.83
C MET A 875 24.37 -6.24 -2.33
N GLN A 876 24.12 -5.19 -1.55
CA GLN A 876 24.42 -5.19 -0.11
C GLN A 876 23.23 -4.77 0.73
N TRP A 877 22.79 -5.67 1.59
CA TRP A 877 21.77 -5.41 2.60
C TRP A 877 22.33 -4.54 3.72
N THR A 878 21.50 -3.63 4.25
CA THR A 878 21.87 -2.83 5.42
C THR A 878 21.99 -3.67 6.68
N ASP A 879 21.20 -4.74 6.79
CA ASP A 879 21.19 -5.70 7.89
C ASP A 879 20.45 -7.01 7.52
N ASP A 880 20.40 -7.95 8.47
CA ASP A 880 19.81 -9.28 8.31
C ASP A 880 18.29 -9.28 8.10
N SER A 881 17.58 -8.17 8.38
CA SER A 881 16.13 -8.08 8.14
C SER A 881 15.79 -8.00 6.65
N ARG A 882 16.78 -7.68 5.80
CA ARG A 882 16.65 -7.56 4.35
C ARG A 882 15.50 -6.65 3.92
N ASN A 883 15.33 -5.53 4.62
CA ASN A 883 14.30 -4.54 4.33
C ASN A 883 14.83 -3.29 3.62
N SER A 884 16.16 -3.13 3.48
CA SER A 884 16.76 -1.99 2.80
C SER A 884 18.13 -2.31 2.21
N LEU A 885 18.48 -1.61 1.14
CA LEU A 885 19.81 -1.57 0.53
C LEU A 885 20.48 -0.20 0.69
N ALA A 886 19.79 0.79 1.28
CA ALA A 886 20.14 2.20 1.14
C ALA A 886 20.41 2.54 -0.35
N THR A 887 21.65 2.87 -0.70
CA THR A 887 22.06 3.13 -2.09
C THR A 887 22.87 1.98 -2.72
N HIS A 888 23.04 0.86 -2.03
CA HIS A 888 23.92 -0.25 -2.40
C HIS A 888 23.22 -1.33 -3.25
N TRP A 889 22.62 -0.91 -4.36
CA TRP A 889 21.89 -1.79 -5.28
C TRP A 889 22.76 -2.84 -5.99
N GLY A 890 24.09 -2.71 -5.99
CA GLY A 890 24.99 -3.59 -6.73
C GLY A 890 25.17 -3.16 -8.19
N THR A 891 25.54 -4.11 -9.05
CA THR A 891 25.86 -3.92 -10.47
C THR A 891 25.34 -5.07 -11.32
N SER A 892 25.35 -4.89 -12.64
CA SER A 892 25.17 -5.98 -13.60
C SER A 892 26.24 -7.07 -13.43
N PRO A 893 25.92 -8.35 -13.73
CA PRO A 893 24.60 -8.85 -14.10
C PRO A 893 23.64 -9.01 -12.91
N THR A 894 22.33 -9.01 -13.20
CA THR A 894 21.34 -9.65 -12.33
C THR A 894 21.65 -11.14 -12.16
N LEU A 895 21.36 -11.64 -10.96
CA LEU A 895 21.56 -13.02 -10.54
C LEU A 895 20.20 -13.64 -10.18
N ILE A 896 19.90 -14.81 -10.72
CA ILE A 896 18.65 -15.54 -10.45
C ILE A 896 18.91 -16.83 -9.71
N GLU A 897 17.95 -17.25 -8.90
CA GLU A 897 17.87 -18.61 -8.41
C GLU A 897 17.29 -19.54 -9.50
N VAL A 898 18.00 -20.65 -9.79
CA VAL A 898 17.50 -21.71 -10.67
C VAL A 898 16.67 -22.68 -9.83
N ILE A 899 15.40 -22.85 -10.18
CA ILE A 899 14.47 -23.66 -9.40
C ILE A 899 14.51 -25.13 -9.84
N PRO A 900 15.00 -26.05 -9.00
CA PRO A 900 14.89 -27.47 -9.29
C PRO A 900 13.44 -27.92 -9.14
N ALA A 901 12.90 -28.63 -10.12
CA ALA A 901 11.53 -29.11 -10.08
C ALA A 901 11.34 -30.38 -10.91
N VAL A 902 10.40 -31.22 -10.50
CA VAL A 902 9.88 -32.32 -11.31
C VAL A 902 8.46 -31.98 -11.71
N ILE A 903 8.21 -31.95 -13.02
CA ILE A 903 6.93 -31.59 -13.61
C ILE A 903 6.41 -32.79 -14.40
N ASP A 904 5.29 -33.34 -13.97
CA ASP A 904 4.56 -34.41 -14.66
C ASP A 904 3.49 -33.76 -15.55
N LEU A 905 3.58 -33.98 -16.85
CA LEU A 905 2.66 -33.45 -17.85
C LEU A 905 1.74 -34.56 -18.37
N PRO A 906 0.50 -34.23 -18.76
CA PRO A 906 -0.46 -35.21 -19.28
C PRO A 906 -0.18 -35.66 -20.72
N PHE A 907 0.91 -35.21 -21.33
CA PHE A 907 1.25 -35.47 -22.72
C PHE A 907 2.00 -36.78 -22.87
N ALA A 908 1.83 -37.47 -24.00
CA ALA A 908 2.58 -38.70 -24.26
C ALA A 908 4.09 -38.42 -24.32
N THR A 909 4.90 -39.20 -23.60
CA THR A 909 6.35 -39.03 -23.55
C THR A 909 6.98 -39.08 -24.95
N THR A 910 6.51 -39.98 -25.81
CA THR A 910 7.02 -40.15 -27.17
C THR A 910 6.85 -38.92 -28.05
N ALA A 911 5.75 -38.18 -27.83
CA ALA A 911 5.37 -36.97 -28.55
C ALA A 911 5.91 -35.67 -27.90
N THR A 912 6.56 -35.75 -26.74
CA THR A 912 6.96 -34.55 -26.00
C THR A 912 8.46 -34.33 -26.10
N ARG A 913 8.84 -33.07 -26.32
CA ARG A 913 10.23 -32.60 -26.29
C ARG A 913 10.30 -31.32 -25.48
N ALA A 914 11.41 -31.11 -24.76
CA ALA A 914 11.58 -29.95 -23.91
C ALA A 914 12.96 -29.30 -24.13
N TRP A 915 13.05 -27.99 -23.92
CA TRP A 915 14.28 -27.23 -24.09
C TRP A 915 14.48 -26.23 -22.95
N ILE A 916 15.74 -26.10 -22.54
CA ILE A 916 16.24 -24.99 -21.74
C ILE A 916 16.40 -23.80 -22.69
N LEU A 917 15.85 -22.64 -22.31
CA LEU A 917 15.95 -21.44 -23.12
C LEU A 917 17.02 -20.48 -22.58
N ASP A 918 17.62 -19.70 -23.47
CA ASP A 918 18.57 -18.64 -23.13
C ASP A 918 17.90 -17.32 -22.72
N GLU A 919 18.68 -16.29 -22.45
CA GLU A 919 18.25 -14.96 -22.01
C GLU A 919 17.35 -14.22 -23.02
N THR A 920 17.33 -14.67 -24.28
CA THR A 920 16.45 -14.18 -25.37
C THR A 920 15.26 -15.09 -25.63
N GLY A 921 15.15 -16.19 -24.88
CA GLY A 921 14.09 -17.19 -25.03
C GLY A 921 14.32 -18.18 -26.17
N GLN A 922 15.53 -18.24 -26.73
CA GLN A 922 15.88 -19.22 -27.76
C GLN A 922 16.31 -20.56 -27.16
N ARG A 923 16.06 -21.66 -27.87
CA ARG A 923 16.45 -23.00 -27.45
C ARG A 923 17.98 -23.10 -27.32
N ARG A 924 18.47 -23.26 -26.09
CA ARG A 924 19.90 -23.41 -25.76
C ARG A 924 20.34 -24.87 -25.82
N SER A 925 19.58 -25.74 -25.15
CA SER A 925 19.83 -27.19 -25.13
C SER A 925 18.55 -27.96 -24.85
N GLU A 926 18.45 -29.15 -25.40
CA GLU A 926 17.31 -30.06 -25.15
C GLU A 926 17.37 -30.61 -23.72
N LEU A 927 16.23 -30.62 -23.05
CA LEU A 927 16.04 -31.22 -21.74
C LEU A 927 15.44 -32.63 -21.94
N PRO A 928 16.08 -33.69 -21.41
CA PRO A 928 15.52 -35.03 -21.49
C PRO A 928 14.13 -35.10 -20.85
N VAL A 929 13.17 -35.69 -21.58
CA VAL A 929 11.83 -36.00 -21.08
C VAL A 929 11.79 -37.47 -20.66
N GLU A 930 11.45 -37.73 -19.41
CA GLU A 930 11.35 -39.07 -18.85
C GLU A 930 9.96 -39.68 -19.08
N ASP A 931 9.88 -41.00 -19.20
CA ASP A 931 8.61 -41.73 -19.21
C ASP A 931 8.10 -41.90 -17.78
N ASN A 932 6.88 -41.43 -17.54
CA ASN A 932 6.14 -41.62 -16.30
C ASN A 932 4.81 -42.29 -16.62
N ALA A 933 4.85 -43.61 -16.82
CA ALA A 933 3.69 -44.42 -17.18
C ALA A 933 3.03 -43.96 -18.49
N GLY A 934 3.85 -43.67 -19.52
CA GLY A 934 3.41 -43.17 -20.82
C GLY A 934 3.28 -41.64 -20.92
N ASN A 935 3.28 -40.94 -19.77
CA ASN A 935 3.19 -39.49 -19.69
C ASN A 935 4.56 -38.83 -19.52
N ALA A 936 4.73 -37.65 -20.10
CA ALA A 936 5.96 -36.89 -20.08
C ALA A 936 6.30 -36.37 -18.68
N ARG A 937 7.54 -36.59 -18.24
CA ARG A 937 8.10 -35.98 -17.04
C ARG A 937 9.31 -35.12 -17.38
N MET A 938 9.30 -33.88 -16.93
CA MET A 938 10.45 -32.98 -16.98
C MET A 938 11.15 -32.94 -15.62
N VAL A 939 12.48 -32.97 -15.63
CA VAL A 939 13.31 -32.82 -14.43
C VAL A 939 14.20 -31.60 -14.60
N LEU A 940 13.81 -30.49 -13.99
CA LEU A 940 14.58 -29.24 -13.98
C LEU A 940 15.67 -29.35 -12.91
N GLN A 941 16.93 -29.17 -13.33
CA GLN A 941 18.10 -29.20 -12.47
C GLN A 941 18.71 -27.81 -12.33
N GLN A 942 19.40 -27.53 -11.22
CA GLN A 942 20.09 -26.25 -11.00
C GLN A 942 21.12 -25.93 -12.10
N SER A 943 21.70 -26.95 -12.74
CA SER A 943 22.64 -26.80 -13.86
C SER A 943 22.03 -26.20 -15.13
N ALA A 944 20.70 -26.06 -15.21
CA ALA A 944 20.03 -25.48 -16.38
C ALA A 944 20.35 -24.00 -16.58
N ALA A 945 20.63 -23.26 -15.51
CA ALA A 945 20.95 -21.83 -15.54
C ALA A 945 19.96 -21.00 -16.39
N SER A 946 18.66 -21.21 -16.17
CA SER A 946 17.58 -20.50 -16.84
C SER A 946 16.34 -20.39 -15.94
N LEU A 947 15.53 -19.37 -16.20
CA LEU A 947 14.23 -19.14 -15.57
C LEU A 947 13.04 -19.63 -16.42
N TRP A 948 13.28 -20.03 -17.68
CA TRP A 948 12.21 -20.44 -18.59
C TRP A 948 12.59 -21.61 -19.50
N TYR A 949 11.57 -22.35 -19.90
CA TYR A 949 11.69 -23.59 -20.68
C TYR A 949 10.56 -23.65 -21.71
N GLU A 950 10.84 -24.31 -22.82
CA GLU A 950 9.83 -24.61 -23.84
C GLU A 950 9.54 -26.10 -23.83
N VAL A 951 8.28 -26.46 -23.97
CA VAL A 951 7.85 -27.83 -24.26
C VAL A 951 7.07 -27.83 -25.56
N ALA A 952 7.44 -28.68 -26.51
CA ALA A 952 6.67 -28.92 -27.72
C ALA A 952 6.01 -30.30 -27.65
N VAL A 953 4.75 -30.35 -28.05
CA VAL A 953 3.96 -31.58 -28.17
C VAL A 953 3.73 -31.86 -29.65
N ASP A 954 4.53 -32.76 -30.21
CA ASP A 954 4.41 -33.21 -31.59
C ASP A 954 3.16 -34.09 -31.77
N PRO A 955 2.56 -34.17 -32.97
CA PRO A 955 1.56 -35.21 -33.25
C PRO A 955 2.17 -36.59 -33.00
N LEU A 956 1.38 -37.50 -32.44
CA LEU A 956 1.75 -38.93 -32.42
C LEU A 956 1.86 -39.39 -33.87
N ASP A 957 3.02 -39.92 -34.27
CA ASP A 957 3.15 -40.67 -35.52
C ASP A 957 2.18 -41.87 -35.44
N GLU A 958 1.08 -41.83 -36.20
CA GLU A 958 0.11 -42.93 -36.33
C GLU A 958 0.70 -44.17 -37.02
#